data_AF-A0A3M1XCK5-F1
#
_entry.id   AF-A0A3M1XCK5-F1
#
_cell.length_a   1.000
_cell.length_b   1.000
_cell.length_c   1.000
_cell.angle_alpha   90.00
_cell.angle_beta   90.00
_cell.angle_gamma   90.00
#
_symmetry.space_group_name_H-M   'P 1'
#
loop_
_entity.id
_entity.type
_entity.pdbx_description
1 polymer ?
#
loop_
_entity_poly.entity_id
_entity_poly.type
_entity_poly.pdbx_seq_one_letter_code
_entity_poly.pdbx_strand_id
1 'polypeptide(L)'
;MLASNAHAMTSARGRTARRWGWLLAGLGAALAGLALLRAPVVGQASLPPTAIIVDETDADFQRFGPPQWWYAVTGTTFNFYGGAMYYTYSEPATRVNYARWMLPITATRPMTYEVFAFIPRYHSSTANARYEIVAGSVTTTVAISQNRYYAEWVSLGMHYFAASGPNYVQLTDVTGEPAGARKVAFDAVAFVPQASATPPISATANAYLPLVLSHPAPGVRATTSRYISTLDPALHYAMGCAAGNAGEQGMVILAFGQPWRSDSGQYGVIYYRRPGYPFASTAAVAEASQAFLRGYWECAPAFARLSLAIGTNNYRGATLQADTSFAHGQAWGQMIQQVHAWLQEHAPAGVAERLAVFGGNDIEMSWNTPALTKAWVNGYASATARPFVNFGTCDGCPTSGNPAQSPNNGWTVDDVWQVNRPPYAIPFPEIYLRSGINADQWYRMSLYAALNKGAKLDFGGLLTQWQACQDRRSCGGLTDNTPQQGWQQLQDALNADPRTAMPLPPPSDITWQNAVSANAPAASPLASAGEGRIVADVLPPLSAMTFLAENAWEAPGIIVFAGRARDPAAGGSGEDTGGVAVFRLTEAGEYVFPPRVLAAPMPTGALRITHAEEGRLTLSDGANILRFDVVAADWVE
;
A
#
# COMPACT_ATOMS: atom_id res chain seq x y z
N MET A 1 -69.52 -10.23 15.65
CA MET A 1 -69.28 -8.81 15.98
C MET A 1 -67.79 -8.52 15.83
N LEU A 2 -67.43 -7.23 15.86
CA LEU A 2 -66.07 -6.64 15.90
C LEU A 2 -65.24 -7.14 17.11
N ALA A 3 -63.93 -6.91 17.27
CA ALA A 3 -62.77 -6.65 16.38
C ALA A 3 -61.47 -6.51 17.24
N SER A 4 -60.30 -6.43 16.59
CA SER A 4 -59.12 -5.60 16.94
C SER A 4 -58.45 -5.59 18.35
N ASN A 5 -57.13 -5.84 18.35
CA ASN A 5 -56.03 -5.02 18.89
C ASN A 5 -55.89 -4.58 20.38
N ALA A 6 -54.75 -4.99 20.95
CA ALA A 6 -53.67 -4.15 21.53
C ALA A 6 -53.70 -3.54 22.96
N HIS A 7 -52.50 -3.57 23.58
CA HIS A 7 -51.97 -2.76 24.72
C HIS A 7 -52.63 -2.97 26.11
N ALA A 8 -52.04 -2.64 27.27
CA ALA A 8 -50.68 -2.69 27.86
C ALA A 8 -50.61 -1.69 29.06
N MET A 9 -50.27 -2.08 30.31
CA MET A 9 -49.85 -1.12 31.37
C MET A 9 -49.26 -1.73 32.69
N THR A 10 -48.00 -1.37 32.97
CA THR A 10 -47.38 -0.86 34.24
C THR A 10 -47.82 -1.23 35.68
N SER A 11 -46.80 -1.47 36.54
CA SER A 11 -46.64 -1.03 37.97
C SER A 11 -47.35 -1.82 39.12
N ALA A 12 -46.89 -1.86 40.40
CA ALA A 12 -45.57 -1.62 41.06
C ALA A 12 -45.63 -1.85 42.62
N ARG A 13 -44.45 -1.89 43.30
CA ARG A 13 -44.17 -1.78 44.79
C ARG A 13 -44.48 -3.03 45.66
N GLY A 14 -43.80 -3.33 46.79
CA GLY A 14 -42.52 -2.82 47.38
C GLY A 14 -42.43 -2.94 48.94
N ARG A 15 -41.24 -2.65 49.54
CA ARG A 15 -40.93 -2.39 51.01
C ARG A 15 -40.65 -3.62 51.93
N THR A 16 -39.86 -3.63 53.05
CA THR A 16 -38.93 -2.65 53.74
C THR A 16 -38.04 -3.26 54.88
N ALA A 17 -36.86 -2.64 55.16
CA ALA A 17 -36.19 -2.44 56.50
C ALA A 17 -35.55 -3.65 57.30
N ARG A 18 -34.57 -3.53 58.24
CA ARG A 18 -33.57 -2.48 58.67
C ARG A 18 -32.37 -3.08 59.50
N ARG A 19 -31.36 -2.23 59.80
CA ARG A 19 -30.04 -2.37 60.54
C ARG A 19 -30.04 -3.09 61.93
N TRP A 20 -28.93 -3.54 62.56
CA TRP A 20 -27.63 -2.86 62.88
C TRP A 20 -26.41 -3.77 63.26
N GLY A 21 -25.17 -3.25 63.06
CA GLY A 21 -23.91 -3.67 63.74
C GLY A 21 -22.90 -4.50 62.90
N TRP A 22 -21.63 -4.72 63.29
CA TRP A 22 -20.67 -3.99 64.16
C TRP A 22 -19.23 -4.61 64.09
N LEU A 23 -18.20 -3.87 63.60
CA LEU A 23 -16.72 -4.11 63.75
C LEU A 23 -16.11 -5.44 63.18
N LEU A 24 -14.84 -5.55 62.74
CA LEU A 24 -13.72 -4.62 62.52
C LEU A 24 -12.69 -5.15 61.49
N ALA A 25 -11.76 -4.27 61.09
CA ALA A 25 -10.44 -4.50 60.47
C ALA A 25 -10.34 -4.90 58.97
N GLY A 26 -9.37 -4.30 58.25
CA GLY A 26 -8.67 -5.04 57.19
C GLY A 26 -8.36 -4.41 55.81
N LEU A 27 -8.57 -3.12 55.53
CA LEU A 27 -8.17 -2.54 54.22
C LEU A 27 -7.37 -1.22 54.35
N GLY A 28 -6.16 -1.23 53.78
CA GLY A 28 -5.33 -0.04 53.59
C GLY A 28 -5.66 0.70 52.29
N ALA A 29 -5.32 1.99 52.23
CA ALA A 29 -5.72 2.87 51.13
C ALA A 29 -4.72 2.88 49.96
N ALA A 30 -5.26 2.99 48.74
CA ALA A 30 -4.52 3.43 47.55
C ALA A 30 -5.47 4.16 46.58
N LEU A 31 -5.70 5.46 46.79
CA LEU A 31 -6.35 6.33 45.80
C LEU A 31 -5.34 6.67 44.70
N ALA A 32 -5.17 5.77 43.73
CA ALA A 32 -4.49 6.10 42.48
C ALA A 32 -5.43 6.98 41.63
N GLY A 33 -5.03 8.22 41.37
CA GLY A 33 -5.79 9.11 40.49
C GLY A 33 -5.78 8.61 39.05
N LEU A 34 -6.89 8.82 38.32
CA LEU A 34 -6.90 8.64 36.87
C LEU A 34 -6.01 9.73 36.24
N ALA A 35 -4.74 9.40 36.04
CA ALA A 35 -3.96 10.05 35.01
C ALA A 35 -4.64 9.75 33.67
N LEU A 36 -5.24 10.77 33.06
CA LEU A 36 -5.63 10.72 31.66
C LEU A 36 -4.35 10.56 30.83
N LEU A 37 -4.04 9.30 30.50
CA LEU A 37 -3.06 8.98 29.48
C LEU A 37 -3.53 9.59 28.17
N ARG A 38 -3.04 10.79 27.87
CA ARG A 38 -3.04 11.32 26.51
C ARG A 38 -2.45 10.23 25.61
N ALA A 39 -3.09 9.98 24.47
CA ALA A 39 -2.48 9.17 23.43
C ALA A 39 -1.07 9.74 23.12
N PRO A 40 -0.07 8.90 22.83
CA PRO A 40 1.21 9.40 22.37
C PRO A 40 0.97 10.25 21.12
N VAL A 41 1.38 11.50 21.15
CA VAL A 41 1.37 12.34 19.95
C VAL A 41 2.33 11.70 18.97
N VAL A 42 1.80 11.19 17.85
CA VAL A 42 2.60 10.58 16.79
C VAL A 42 3.35 11.71 16.08
N GLY A 43 4.55 12.00 16.58
CA GLY A 43 5.46 12.93 15.94
C GLY A 43 5.95 12.39 14.59
N GLN A 44 6.47 13.30 13.76
CA GLN A 44 7.31 12.95 12.61
C GLN A 44 8.40 11.96 13.05
N ALA A 45 8.82 11.07 12.13
CA ALA A 45 9.83 10.05 12.40
C ALA A 45 11.07 10.67 13.07
N SER A 46 11.21 10.43 14.37
CA SER A 46 12.19 11.15 15.19
C SER A 46 13.58 10.59 14.96
N LEU A 47 14.41 11.38 14.28
CA LEU A 47 15.84 11.17 14.23
C LEU A 47 16.41 11.00 15.65
N PRO A 48 17.43 10.15 15.85
CA PRO A 48 17.98 9.92 17.18
C PRO A 48 18.58 11.23 17.74
N PRO A 49 18.63 11.42 19.08
CA PRO A 49 19.20 12.63 19.70
C PRO A 49 20.70 12.90 19.38
N THR A 50 21.37 11.98 18.69
CA THR A 50 22.74 12.11 18.18
C THR A 50 22.80 12.66 16.75
N ALA A 51 21.66 12.83 16.06
CA ALA A 51 21.60 13.37 14.71
C ALA A 51 22.03 14.83 14.68
N ILE A 52 23.00 15.14 13.82
CA ILE A 52 23.42 16.51 13.53
C ILE A 52 22.55 17.00 12.38
N ILE A 53 21.55 17.82 12.68
CA ILE A 53 20.62 18.38 11.69
C ILE A 53 21.14 19.75 11.25
N VAL A 54 20.97 20.06 9.97
CA VAL A 54 21.19 21.38 9.37
C VAL A 54 19.94 21.76 8.60
N ASP A 55 19.25 22.78 9.08
CA ASP A 55 18.01 23.37 8.55
C ASP A 55 18.30 24.39 7.42
N GLU A 56 17.34 24.78 6.59
CA GLU A 56 17.59 25.81 5.56
C GLU A 56 17.67 27.24 6.13
N THR A 57 17.41 27.40 7.44
CA THR A 57 17.70 28.61 8.23
C THR A 57 19.04 28.58 8.98
N ASP A 58 19.74 27.44 9.03
CA ASP A 58 21.02 27.30 9.75
C ASP A 58 22.22 27.94 9.03
N ALA A 59 23.23 28.34 9.80
CA ALA A 59 24.46 28.96 9.29
C ALA A 59 25.35 28.01 8.46
N ASP A 60 25.20 26.70 8.61
CA ASP A 60 25.88 25.67 7.82
C ASP A 60 25.13 25.34 6.49
N PHE A 61 23.98 25.97 6.23
CA PHE A 61 23.28 25.91 4.94
C PHE A 61 23.67 27.09 4.02
N GLN A 62 23.91 26.81 2.74
CA GLN A 62 24.31 27.82 1.75
C GLN A 62 23.61 27.61 0.41
N ARG A 63 22.93 28.65 -0.10
CA ARG A 63 22.31 28.67 -1.43
C ARG A 63 23.19 29.37 -2.46
N PHE A 64 23.20 28.83 -3.66
CA PHE A 64 23.95 29.31 -4.82
C PHE A 64 23.01 29.46 -6.03
N GLY A 65 23.50 30.12 -7.07
CA GLY A 65 22.71 30.47 -8.25
C GLY A 65 21.97 31.81 -8.12
N PRO A 66 21.27 32.26 -9.18
CA PRO A 66 20.63 33.57 -9.19
C PRO A 66 19.49 33.70 -8.16
N PRO A 67 19.46 34.78 -7.34
CA PRO A 67 18.46 34.94 -6.27
C PRO A 67 17.01 34.94 -6.74
N GLN A 68 16.72 35.43 -7.95
CA GLN A 68 15.35 35.53 -8.47
C GLN A 68 14.68 34.19 -8.81
N TRP A 69 15.42 33.07 -8.73
CA TRP A 69 14.92 31.72 -8.97
C TRP A 69 14.90 30.85 -7.69
N TRP A 70 15.03 31.48 -6.52
CA TRP A 70 14.79 30.88 -5.21
C TRP A 70 13.44 31.35 -4.65
N TYR A 71 12.52 30.41 -4.41
CA TYR A 71 11.20 30.68 -3.86
C TYR A 71 11.14 30.20 -2.41
N ALA A 72 10.89 31.11 -1.46
CA ALA A 72 10.73 30.78 -0.04
C ALA A 72 9.28 30.45 0.30
N VAL A 73 9.04 29.50 1.20
CA VAL A 73 7.71 29.14 1.71
C VAL A 73 7.80 28.95 3.23
N THR A 74 6.73 29.33 3.94
CA THR A 74 6.61 29.15 5.40
C THR A 74 5.30 28.45 5.74
N GLY A 75 5.25 27.75 6.88
CA GLY A 75 4.09 26.96 7.28
C GLY A 75 4.18 26.47 8.71
N THR A 76 3.54 25.32 9.00
CA THR A 76 3.72 24.61 10.26
C THR A 76 4.93 23.69 10.18
N THR A 77 5.53 23.39 11.34
CA THR A 77 6.61 22.38 11.48
C THR A 77 6.21 20.96 11.07
N PHE A 78 4.91 20.72 10.81
CA PHE A 78 4.40 19.48 10.22
C PHE A 78 4.50 19.48 8.68
N ASN A 79 4.44 20.63 8.01
CA ASN A 79 4.51 20.70 6.54
C ASN A 79 5.97 20.75 6.04
N PHE A 80 6.83 21.40 6.82
CA PHE A 80 8.23 21.68 6.55
C PHE A 80 9.00 21.47 7.86
N TYR A 81 10.24 20.95 7.85
CA TYR A 81 11.07 21.01 9.04
C TYR A 81 11.49 22.48 9.27
N GLY A 82 11.78 22.86 10.52
CA GLY A 82 11.92 24.27 10.94
C GLY A 82 10.62 25.12 10.88
N GLY A 83 9.67 24.77 10.00
CA GLY A 83 8.50 25.57 9.64
C GLY A 83 8.68 26.40 8.37
N ALA A 84 9.78 26.24 7.63
CA ALA A 84 10.08 26.95 6.38
C ALA A 84 10.80 26.04 5.38
N MET A 85 10.92 26.50 4.12
CA MET A 85 11.68 25.81 3.08
C MET A 85 11.99 26.76 1.91
N TYR A 86 12.88 26.34 1.01
CA TYR A 86 13.06 26.91 -0.33
C TYR A 86 12.74 25.91 -1.43
N TYR A 87 12.24 26.37 -2.58
CA TYR A 87 12.26 25.58 -3.81
C TYR A 87 12.84 26.36 -4.99
N THR A 88 13.25 25.62 -6.02
CA THR A 88 13.45 26.11 -7.39
C THR A 88 12.75 25.14 -8.36
N TYR A 89 12.92 25.34 -9.67
CA TYR A 89 12.34 24.44 -10.67
C TYR A 89 13.36 23.45 -11.24
N SER A 90 12.87 22.35 -11.83
CA SER A 90 13.70 21.35 -12.50
C SER A 90 14.41 21.91 -13.72
N GLU A 91 15.70 21.58 -13.86
CA GLU A 91 16.49 21.76 -15.07
C GLU A 91 16.92 20.40 -15.68
N PRO A 92 17.03 20.28 -17.01
CA PRO A 92 17.29 19.00 -17.67
C PRO A 92 18.77 18.63 -17.75
N ALA A 93 19.69 19.60 -17.67
CA ALA A 93 21.12 19.36 -17.84
C ALA A 93 22.05 20.42 -17.22
N THR A 94 21.68 21.70 -17.28
CA THR A 94 22.50 22.81 -16.80
C THR A 94 22.14 23.13 -15.35
N ARG A 95 23.12 23.16 -14.45
CA ARG A 95 22.91 23.59 -13.05
C ARG A 95 22.88 25.12 -12.96
N VAL A 96 21.76 25.65 -12.48
CA VAL A 96 21.47 27.08 -12.37
C VAL A 96 21.35 27.49 -10.90
N ASN A 97 20.54 26.77 -10.11
CA ASN A 97 20.33 26.96 -8.68
C ASN A 97 20.62 25.66 -7.91
N TYR A 98 21.41 25.76 -6.85
CA TYR A 98 21.78 24.61 -6.00
C TYR A 98 22.09 25.07 -4.58
N ALA A 99 21.96 24.17 -3.60
CA ALA A 99 22.28 24.48 -2.20
C ALA A 99 23.15 23.39 -1.58
N ARG A 100 23.78 23.74 -0.45
CA ARG A 100 24.63 22.85 0.35
C ARG A 100 24.21 22.90 1.80
N TRP A 101 24.17 21.73 2.44
CA TRP A 101 24.18 21.57 3.88
C TRP A 101 25.55 21.03 4.27
N MET A 102 26.37 21.87 4.91
CA MET A 102 27.71 21.48 5.36
C MET A 102 27.62 20.58 6.58
N LEU A 103 28.46 19.55 6.66
CA LEU A 103 28.61 18.78 7.90
C LEU A 103 29.35 19.67 8.92
N PRO A 104 28.72 20.12 10.02
CA PRO A 104 29.25 21.17 10.88
C PRO A 104 30.64 20.84 11.44
N ILE A 105 31.43 21.87 11.78
CA ILE A 105 32.81 21.65 12.24
C ILE A 105 32.90 20.79 13.51
N THR A 106 31.87 20.83 14.34
CA THR A 106 31.67 20.02 15.57
C THR A 106 31.43 18.53 15.31
N ALA A 107 31.16 18.12 14.07
CA ALA A 107 30.94 16.72 13.72
C ALA A 107 32.22 15.88 13.83
N THR A 108 32.13 14.80 14.62
CA THR A 108 33.17 13.78 14.80
C THR A 108 33.62 13.21 13.46
N ARG A 109 34.89 13.44 13.10
CA ARG A 109 35.50 12.91 11.86
C ARG A 109 36.90 12.37 12.14
N PRO A 110 37.34 11.31 11.43
CA PRO A 110 36.60 10.60 10.38
C PRO A 110 35.56 9.63 10.96
N MET A 111 34.38 9.54 10.34
CA MET A 111 33.27 8.70 10.81
C MET A 111 32.28 8.39 9.68
N THR A 112 31.63 7.22 9.75
CA THR A 112 30.47 6.92 8.91
C THR A 112 29.23 7.58 9.49
N TYR A 113 28.48 8.27 8.64
CA TYR A 113 27.18 8.83 8.96
C TYR A 113 26.12 8.19 8.05
N GLU A 114 24.94 7.90 8.58
CA GLU A 114 23.75 7.79 7.73
C GLU A 114 23.24 9.21 7.46
N VAL A 115 23.02 9.52 6.19
CA VAL A 115 22.62 10.85 5.74
C VAL A 115 21.16 10.82 5.37
N PHE A 116 20.36 11.76 5.87
CA PHE A 116 18.95 11.92 5.53
C PHE A 116 18.68 13.30 4.95
N ALA A 117 17.70 13.42 4.07
CA ALA A 117 17.09 14.71 3.69
C ALA A 117 15.63 14.73 4.13
N PHE A 118 15.17 15.84 4.70
CA PHE A 118 13.75 16.05 4.95
C PHE A 118 13.06 16.42 3.63
N ILE A 119 11.94 15.77 3.33
CA ILE A 119 11.15 16.09 2.14
C ILE A 119 9.85 16.78 2.57
N PRO A 120 9.68 18.09 2.26
CA PRO A 120 8.45 18.83 2.45
C PRO A 120 7.17 18.12 2.01
N ARG A 121 6.09 18.36 2.75
CA ARG A 121 4.70 18.07 2.35
C ARG A 121 4.31 18.76 1.04
N TYR A 122 4.89 19.93 0.76
CA TYR A 122 4.51 20.81 -0.35
C TYR A 122 5.74 21.20 -1.19
N HIS A 123 5.54 21.60 -2.43
CA HIS A 123 6.60 22.08 -3.35
C HIS A 123 7.71 21.06 -3.68
N SER A 124 7.52 19.78 -3.39
CA SER A 124 8.46 18.67 -3.52
C SER A 124 8.24 17.82 -4.79
N SER A 125 7.82 18.43 -5.91
CA SER A 125 7.16 17.68 -7.00
C SER A 125 8.07 16.94 -8.00
N THR A 126 9.41 17.08 -7.93
CA THR A 126 10.35 16.35 -8.80
C THR A 126 10.37 14.84 -8.56
N ALA A 127 10.54 14.09 -9.66
CA ALA A 127 10.75 12.65 -9.66
C ALA A 127 12.22 12.22 -9.56
N ASN A 128 13.19 13.14 -9.59
CA ASN A 128 14.61 12.80 -9.71
C ASN A 128 15.57 13.86 -9.12
N ALA A 129 15.32 14.30 -7.88
CA ALA A 129 16.21 15.19 -7.13
C ALA A 129 17.57 14.52 -6.87
N ARG A 130 18.66 15.18 -7.27
CA ARG A 130 20.02 14.61 -7.22
C ARG A 130 20.82 15.22 -6.07
N TYR A 131 20.96 14.43 -5.01
CA TYR A 131 21.79 14.78 -3.86
C TYR A 131 23.22 14.26 -4.10
N GLU A 132 24.19 15.17 -4.14
CA GLU A 132 25.62 14.88 -4.23
C GLU A 132 26.21 14.94 -2.81
N ILE A 133 26.47 13.78 -2.22
CA ILE A 133 27.15 13.67 -0.92
C ILE A 133 28.66 13.75 -1.17
N VAL A 134 29.29 14.83 -0.71
CA VAL A 134 30.72 15.10 -0.88
C VAL A 134 31.46 14.84 0.43
N ALA A 135 32.44 13.95 0.39
CA ALA A 135 33.26 13.52 1.52
C ALA A 135 34.75 13.45 1.12
N GLY A 136 35.50 14.51 1.46
CA GLY A 136 36.90 14.65 1.10
C GLY A 136 37.10 14.78 -0.42
N SER A 137 37.59 13.72 -1.05
CA SER A 137 37.75 13.62 -2.52
C SER A 137 36.70 12.72 -3.19
N VAL A 138 35.77 12.15 -2.43
CA VAL A 138 34.69 11.29 -2.93
C VAL A 138 33.41 12.11 -3.07
N THR A 139 32.69 11.91 -4.18
CA THR A 139 31.33 12.41 -4.39
C THR A 139 30.43 11.25 -4.77
N THR A 140 29.38 11.00 -3.98
CA THR A 140 28.35 10.01 -4.28
C THR A 140 27.05 10.72 -4.66
N THR A 141 26.56 10.51 -5.88
CA THR A 141 25.25 11.05 -6.28
C THR A 141 24.15 10.03 -5.98
N VAL A 142 23.21 10.43 -5.13
CA VAL A 142 21.99 9.66 -4.79
C VAL A 142 20.80 10.42 -5.34
N ALA A 143 20.05 9.77 -6.22
CA ALA A 143 18.87 10.35 -6.85
C ALA A 143 17.60 9.81 -6.19
N ILE A 144 16.79 10.70 -5.61
CA ILE A 144 15.50 10.35 -5.00
C ILE A 144 14.35 11.17 -5.61
N SER A 145 13.16 10.60 -5.52
CA SER A 145 11.96 11.14 -6.14
C SER A 145 11.16 11.86 -5.04
N GLN A 146 11.38 13.17 -4.87
CA GLN A 146 10.77 13.94 -3.78
C GLN A 146 9.25 13.80 -3.73
N ASN A 147 8.60 13.67 -4.90
CA ASN A 147 7.15 13.46 -5.02
C ASN A 147 6.62 12.10 -4.51
N ARG A 148 7.47 11.25 -3.93
CA ARG A 148 7.08 9.99 -3.25
C ARG A 148 6.92 10.15 -1.74
N TYR A 149 7.32 11.29 -1.19
CA TYR A 149 7.50 11.50 0.25
C TYR A 149 6.72 12.73 0.75
N TYR A 150 6.42 12.76 2.04
CA TYR A 150 5.58 13.79 2.66
C TYR A 150 6.02 14.03 4.11
N ALA A 151 6.56 15.22 4.39
CA ALA A 151 6.93 15.69 5.73
C ALA A 151 7.81 14.70 6.53
N GLU A 152 8.75 14.03 5.86
CA GLU A 152 9.49 12.89 6.41
C GLU A 152 11.00 12.94 6.08
N TRP A 153 11.78 12.25 6.91
CA TRP A 153 13.23 12.08 6.75
C TRP A 153 13.54 10.88 5.87
N VAL A 154 14.11 11.11 4.69
CA VAL A 154 14.44 10.08 3.71
C VAL A 154 15.94 9.80 3.72
N SER A 155 16.32 8.54 3.95
CA SER A 155 17.74 8.13 3.93
C SER A 155 18.32 8.24 2.52
N LEU A 156 19.42 8.99 2.42
CA LEU A 156 20.35 9.02 1.29
C LEU A 156 21.48 7.98 1.47
N GLY A 157 21.40 7.13 2.49
CA GLY A 157 22.31 6.02 2.73
C GLY A 157 23.52 6.36 3.62
N MET A 158 24.44 5.39 3.69
CA MET A 158 25.61 5.39 4.59
C MET A 158 26.86 5.92 3.88
N HIS A 159 27.43 7.03 4.38
CA HIS A 159 28.59 7.69 3.78
C HIS A 159 29.70 7.93 4.80
N TYR A 160 30.95 7.68 4.41
CA TYR A 160 32.12 7.88 5.27
C TYR A 160 32.71 9.28 5.07
N PHE A 161 32.58 10.14 6.07
CA PHE A 161 33.10 11.50 6.04
C PHE A 161 34.54 11.55 6.59
N ALA A 162 35.42 12.14 5.80
CA ALA A 162 36.86 12.14 6.05
C ALA A 162 37.28 13.18 7.10
N ALA A 163 38.47 12.98 7.71
CA ALA A 163 39.05 13.89 8.70
C ALA A 163 39.35 15.30 8.16
N SER A 164 39.43 15.47 6.84
CA SER A 164 39.75 16.71 6.16
C SER A 164 39.12 16.78 4.76
N GLY A 165 39.18 17.95 4.13
CA GLY A 165 38.51 18.23 2.85
C GLY A 165 37.04 18.67 3.00
N PRO A 166 36.35 18.94 1.88
CA PRO A 166 34.94 19.29 1.89
C PRO A 166 34.09 18.13 2.43
N ASN A 167 33.13 18.43 3.29
CA ASN A 167 32.18 17.47 3.84
C ASN A 167 30.79 18.13 3.83
N TYR A 168 29.96 17.81 2.85
CA TYR A 168 28.62 18.41 2.69
C TYR A 168 27.69 17.54 1.84
N VAL A 169 26.38 17.78 1.94
CA VAL A 169 25.39 17.33 0.95
C VAL A 169 25.04 18.51 0.05
N GLN A 170 24.99 18.31 -1.26
CA GLN A 170 24.57 19.31 -2.24
C GLN A 170 23.35 18.82 -3.01
N LEU A 171 22.28 19.62 -3.09
CA LEU A 171 21.16 19.35 -4.00
C LEU A 171 21.18 20.36 -5.16
N THR A 172 20.85 19.90 -6.35
CA THR A 172 20.78 20.69 -7.59
C THR A 172 19.41 20.53 -8.25
N ASP A 173 18.98 21.62 -8.89
CA ASP A 173 17.94 21.68 -9.91
C ASP A 173 18.09 20.68 -11.08
N VAL A 174 19.30 20.20 -11.38
CA VAL A 174 19.54 19.23 -12.47
C VAL A 174 18.97 17.86 -12.11
N THR A 175 17.73 17.67 -12.53
CA THR A 175 16.95 16.45 -12.36
C THR A 175 17.01 15.59 -13.63
N GLY A 176 17.12 16.21 -14.81
CA GLY A 176 16.88 15.55 -16.09
C GLY A 176 15.40 15.58 -16.52
N GLU A 177 14.53 16.18 -15.71
CA GLU A 177 13.16 16.53 -16.11
C GLU A 177 13.17 17.89 -16.86
N PRO A 178 12.16 18.20 -17.69
CA PRO A 178 12.19 19.42 -18.51
C PRO A 178 12.27 20.72 -17.68
N ALA A 179 12.86 21.75 -18.28
CA ALA A 179 13.00 23.07 -17.66
C ALA A 179 11.63 23.61 -17.18
N GLY A 180 11.53 23.94 -15.89
CA GLY A 180 10.29 24.46 -15.30
C GLY A 180 9.21 23.42 -14.96
N ALA A 181 9.36 22.14 -15.33
CA ALA A 181 8.29 21.16 -15.26
C ALA A 181 7.95 20.66 -13.85
N ARG A 182 8.88 20.76 -12.90
CA ARG A 182 8.72 20.30 -11.50
C ARG A 182 9.30 21.32 -10.53
N LYS A 183 8.89 21.23 -9.28
CA LYS A 183 9.48 21.94 -8.14
C LYS A 183 10.52 21.02 -7.49
N VAL A 184 11.70 21.55 -7.15
CA VAL A 184 12.76 20.87 -6.40
C VAL A 184 12.85 21.54 -5.03
N ALA A 185 12.57 20.81 -3.96
CA ALA A 185 12.48 21.31 -2.60
C ALA A 185 13.80 21.20 -1.83
N PHE A 186 14.05 22.19 -0.98
CA PHE A 186 15.23 22.37 -0.13
C PHE A 186 14.75 22.79 1.26
N ASP A 187 14.88 21.88 2.20
CA ASP A 187 14.45 22.00 3.61
C ASP A 187 15.71 21.57 4.42
N ALA A 188 15.63 20.64 5.37
CA ALA A 188 16.74 20.21 6.19
C ALA A 188 17.47 18.94 5.69
N VAL A 189 18.73 18.77 6.13
CA VAL A 189 19.55 17.54 5.99
C VAL A 189 20.04 17.12 7.37
N ALA A 190 20.10 15.81 7.63
CA ALA A 190 20.58 15.26 8.89
C ALA A 190 21.70 14.23 8.68
N PHE A 191 22.68 14.28 9.58
CA PHE A 191 23.81 13.36 9.63
C PHE A 191 23.75 12.58 10.95
N VAL A 192 23.38 11.30 10.88
CA VAL A 192 23.30 10.39 12.03
C VAL A 192 24.63 9.65 12.21
N PRO A 193 25.42 9.90 13.28
CA PRO A 193 26.73 9.27 13.46
C PRO A 193 26.60 7.79 13.78
N GLN A 194 27.35 6.94 13.07
CA GLN A 194 27.30 5.48 13.21
C GLN A 194 28.57 4.97 13.91
N ALA A 195 28.40 4.41 15.10
CA ALA A 195 29.48 3.78 15.86
C ALA A 195 29.91 2.47 15.20
N SER A 196 31.17 2.39 14.76
CA SER A 196 31.65 1.35 13.85
C SER A 196 31.49 -0.09 14.38
N ALA A 197 30.71 -0.91 13.67
CA ALA A 197 31.02 -2.32 13.56
C ALA A 197 32.27 -2.48 12.66
N THR A 198 33.27 -3.23 13.11
CA THR A 198 34.59 -3.28 12.46
C THR A 198 34.54 -3.91 11.06
N PRO A 199 35.06 -3.26 9.99
CA PRO A 199 35.13 -3.88 8.68
C PRO A 199 36.24 -4.95 8.63
N PRO A 200 35.97 -6.16 8.12
CA PRO A 200 37.01 -7.18 7.92
C PRO A 200 37.86 -6.85 6.69
N ILE A 201 39.10 -6.39 6.89
CA ILE A 201 40.07 -6.20 5.81
C ILE A 201 41.04 -7.39 5.77
N SER A 202 40.85 -8.29 4.82
CA SER A 202 41.91 -9.14 4.24
C SER A 202 41.43 -9.69 2.90
N ALA A 203 42.35 -9.77 1.93
CA ALA A 203 41.98 -9.91 0.53
C ALA A 203 42.05 -11.35 0.01
N THR A 204 40.96 -11.78 -0.63
CA THR A 204 41.05 -12.40 -1.96
C THR A 204 40.21 -11.58 -2.91
N ALA A 205 40.87 -10.91 -3.86
CA ALA A 205 40.21 -10.06 -4.84
C ALA A 205 39.58 -10.90 -5.97
N ASN A 206 38.48 -11.60 -5.63
CA ASN A 206 37.54 -12.07 -6.64
C ASN A 206 36.89 -10.84 -7.28
N ALA A 207 37.46 -10.37 -8.39
CA ALA A 207 36.95 -9.26 -9.16
C ALA A 207 35.62 -9.67 -9.83
N TYR A 208 34.53 -9.55 -9.09
CA TYR A 208 33.20 -9.44 -9.67
C TYR A 208 33.14 -8.13 -10.45
N LEU A 209 33.59 -8.17 -11.72
CA LEU A 209 33.23 -7.12 -12.65
C LEU A 209 31.69 -7.01 -12.65
N PRO A 210 31.12 -5.80 -12.60
CA PRO A 210 29.71 -5.66 -12.95
C PRO A 210 29.57 -6.20 -14.38
N LEU A 211 28.79 -7.27 -14.53
CA LEU A 211 28.52 -7.83 -15.85
C LEU A 211 27.56 -6.87 -16.56
N VAL A 212 28.12 -5.83 -17.17
CA VAL A 212 27.41 -4.90 -18.05
C VAL A 212 27.05 -5.66 -19.31
N LEU A 213 25.98 -6.45 -19.20
CA LEU A 213 25.21 -6.91 -20.35
C LEU A 213 24.59 -5.67 -20.99
N SER A 214 25.33 -5.04 -21.89
CA SER A 214 24.86 -4.03 -22.83
C SER A 214 23.95 -4.64 -23.92
N HIS A 215 22.99 -5.45 -23.46
CA HIS A 215 21.88 -6.00 -24.21
C HIS A 215 20.62 -5.65 -23.42
N PRO A 216 19.56 -5.11 -24.04
CA PRO A 216 18.27 -5.02 -23.37
C PRO A 216 17.83 -6.45 -23.02
N ALA A 217 17.64 -6.72 -21.73
CA ALA A 217 17.11 -8.01 -21.31
C ALA A 217 15.74 -8.25 -21.98
N PRO A 218 15.45 -9.45 -22.49
CA PRO A 218 14.11 -9.77 -22.96
C PRO A 218 13.11 -9.49 -21.84
N GLY A 219 12.13 -8.61 -22.12
CA GLY A 219 11.21 -8.11 -21.10
C GLY A 219 10.56 -9.25 -20.32
N VAL A 220 10.57 -9.14 -18.99
CA VAL A 220 10.12 -10.19 -18.07
C VAL A 220 8.66 -10.52 -18.38
N ARG A 221 8.41 -11.74 -18.84
CA ARG A 221 7.06 -12.20 -19.22
C ARG A 221 6.21 -12.42 -17.98
N ALA A 222 5.08 -11.73 -17.92
CA ALA A 222 4.05 -11.98 -16.93
C ALA A 222 3.05 -13.04 -17.39
N THR A 223 2.39 -13.67 -16.43
CA THR A 223 1.13 -14.41 -16.59
C THR A 223 -0.08 -13.48 -16.35
N THR A 224 -1.28 -13.90 -16.75
CA THR A 224 -2.53 -13.13 -16.60
C THR A 224 -3.36 -13.64 -15.40
N SER A 225 -3.31 -12.92 -14.27
CA SER A 225 -4.20 -13.12 -13.11
C SER A 225 -5.53 -12.39 -13.27
N ARG A 226 -6.58 -12.76 -12.52
CA ARG A 226 -7.95 -12.22 -12.73
C ARG A 226 -8.74 -12.01 -11.44
N TYR A 227 -9.40 -10.84 -11.30
CA TYR A 227 -10.46 -10.62 -10.31
C TYR A 227 -11.76 -11.25 -10.81
N ILE A 228 -12.25 -12.32 -10.18
CA ILE A 228 -13.27 -13.19 -10.78
C ILE A 228 -14.69 -12.63 -10.61
N SER A 229 -15.38 -12.42 -11.74
CA SER A 229 -16.73 -11.85 -11.86
C SER A 229 -17.72 -12.75 -12.62
N THR A 230 -17.37 -14.02 -12.84
CA THR A 230 -18.27 -15.09 -13.31
C THR A 230 -17.97 -16.39 -12.56
N LEU A 231 -18.87 -17.37 -12.60
CA LEU A 231 -18.60 -18.77 -12.21
C LEU A 231 -18.80 -19.74 -13.37
N ASP A 232 -19.14 -19.23 -14.56
CA ASP A 232 -19.41 -20.05 -15.74
C ASP A 232 -18.17 -20.90 -16.08
N PRO A 233 -18.27 -22.26 -16.04
CA PRO A 233 -17.18 -23.14 -16.39
C PRO A 233 -16.73 -22.98 -17.85
N ALA A 234 -17.62 -22.62 -18.77
CA ALA A 234 -17.27 -22.41 -20.17
C ALA A 234 -16.39 -21.16 -20.36
N LEU A 235 -16.68 -20.08 -19.62
CA LEU A 235 -15.80 -18.90 -19.60
C LEU A 235 -14.46 -19.19 -18.92
N HIS A 236 -14.45 -19.98 -17.85
CA HIS A 236 -13.19 -20.38 -17.20
C HIS A 236 -12.32 -21.26 -18.11
N TYR A 237 -12.92 -22.23 -18.80
CA TYR A 237 -12.25 -23.01 -19.83
C TYR A 237 -11.69 -22.11 -20.95
N ALA A 238 -12.45 -21.12 -21.43
CA ALA A 238 -11.97 -20.17 -22.43
C ALA A 238 -10.78 -19.33 -21.93
N MET A 239 -10.82 -18.84 -20.68
CA MET A 239 -9.70 -18.11 -20.06
C MET A 239 -8.45 -18.98 -19.91
N GLY A 240 -8.61 -20.24 -19.50
CA GLY A 240 -7.52 -21.20 -19.40
C GLY A 240 -6.90 -21.51 -20.77
N CYS A 241 -7.74 -21.79 -21.77
CA CYS A 241 -7.31 -22.08 -23.13
C CYS A 241 -6.60 -20.89 -23.80
N ALA A 242 -7.02 -19.65 -23.51
CA ALA A 242 -6.32 -18.45 -23.97
C ALA A 242 -4.89 -18.37 -23.40
N ALA A 243 -4.72 -18.56 -22.08
CA ALA A 243 -3.41 -18.59 -21.43
C ALA A 243 -2.54 -19.77 -21.93
N GLY A 244 -3.16 -20.91 -22.24
CA GLY A 244 -2.49 -22.07 -22.86
C GLY A 244 -1.95 -21.75 -24.25
N ASN A 245 -2.80 -21.23 -25.15
CA ASN A 245 -2.39 -20.83 -26.51
C ASN A 245 -1.29 -19.74 -26.50
N ALA A 246 -1.33 -18.82 -25.53
CA ALA A 246 -0.28 -17.80 -25.33
C ALA A 246 1.05 -18.39 -24.82
N GLY A 247 1.06 -19.63 -24.33
CA GLY A 247 2.23 -20.25 -23.71
C GLY A 247 2.62 -19.58 -22.38
N GLU A 248 1.65 -19.06 -21.63
CA GLU A 248 1.86 -18.47 -20.31
C GLU A 248 2.49 -19.50 -19.36
N GLN A 249 3.48 -19.08 -18.56
CA GLN A 249 4.20 -19.93 -17.63
C GLN A 249 4.54 -19.16 -16.36
N GLY A 250 4.31 -19.78 -15.19
CA GLY A 250 4.45 -19.14 -13.89
C GLY A 250 3.20 -19.28 -13.03
N MET A 251 2.93 -18.31 -12.16
CA MET A 251 1.77 -18.29 -11.27
C MET A 251 0.60 -17.51 -11.89
N VAL A 252 -0.59 -18.09 -11.96
CA VAL A 252 -1.85 -17.39 -12.26
C VAL A 252 -2.72 -17.40 -11.01
N ILE A 253 -3.24 -16.25 -10.62
CA ILE A 253 -4.20 -16.10 -9.52
C ILE A 253 -5.59 -15.87 -10.09
N LEU A 254 -6.56 -16.67 -9.63
CA LEU A 254 -7.98 -16.42 -9.80
C LEU A 254 -8.52 -15.87 -8.48
N ALA A 255 -8.60 -14.55 -8.34
CA ALA A 255 -9.03 -13.89 -7.11
C ALA A 255 -10.57 -13.84 -7.08
N PHE A 256 -11.20 -14.78 -6.38
CA PHE A 256 -12.67 -14.92 -6.29
C PHE A 256 -13.34 -13.96 -5.28
N GLY A 257 -12.58 -13.20 -4.49
CA GLY A 257 -13.12 -12.10 -3.68
C GLY A 257 -13.39 -12.43 -2.21
N GLN A 258 -14.44 -11.83 -1.64
CA GLN A 258 -14.64 -11.75 -0.18
C GLN A 258 -15.03 -13.09 0.44
N PRO A 259 -14.37 -13.56 1.53
CA PRO A 259 -14.72 -14.81 2.21
C PRO A 259 -16.10 -14.71 2.85
N TRP A 260 -16.96 -15.71 2.63
CA TRP A 260 -18.36 -15.66 3.07
C TRP A 260 -18.90 -17.01 3.56
N ARG A 261 -19.99 -16.92 4.33
CA ARG A 261 -20.78 -18.04 4.82
C ARG A 261 -22.26 -17.73 4.57
N SER A 262 -22.95 -18.58 3.82
CA SER A 262 -24.39 -18.41 3.56
C SER A 262 -25.23 -18.60 4.83
N ASP A 263 -26.49 -18.16 4.79
CA ASP A 263 -27.47 -18.43 5.86
C ASP A 263 -27.72 -19.94 6.03
N SER A 264 -27.65 -20.70 4.93
CA SER A 264 -27.64 -22.17 4.91
C SER A 264 -26.36 -22.82 5.44
N GLY A 265 -25.35 -22.02 5.83
CA GLY A 265 -24.13 -22.46 6.48
C GLY A 265 -23.01 -22.96 5.57
N GLN A 266 -23.14 -22.80 4.25
CA GLN A 266 -22.09 -23.14 3.29
C GLN A 266 -21.00 -22.07 3.28
N TYR A 267 -19.73 -22.49 3.25
CA TYR A 267 -18.59 -21.59 3.03
C TYR A 267 -18.31 -21.37 1.54
N GLY A 268 -17.71 -20.23 1.22
CA GLY A 268 -17.53 -19.76 -0.14
C GLY A 268 -17.15 -18.29 -0.19
N VAL A 269 -17.51 -17.58 -1.25
CA VAL A 269 -17.20 -16.15 -1.41
C VAL A 269 -18.41 -15.31 -1.83
N ILE A 270 -18.29 -14.01 -1.63
CA ILE A 270 -19.01 -12.95 -2.33
C ILE A 270 -18.05 -12.47 -3.44
N TYR A 271 -18.35 -12.84 -4.70
CA TYR A 271 -17.42 -12.62 -5.84
C TYR A 271 -17.74 -11.36 -6.65
N TYR A 272 -16.80 -10.90 -7.46
CA TYR A 272 -16.80 -9.57 -8.11
C TYR A 272 -17.83 -9.39 -9.23
N ARG A 273 -18.86 -10.24 -9.31
CA ARG A 273 -19.95 -10.11 -10.29
C ARG A 273 -20.88 -8.96 -9.91
N ARG A 274 -21.14 -8.08 -10.87
CA ARG A 274 -22.12 -6.99 -10.74
C ARG A 274 -23.40 -7.30 -11.51
N PRO A 275 -24.56 -6.78 -11.06
CA PRO A 275 -24.77 -6.16 -9.74
C PRO A 275 -24.94 -7.22 -8.63
N GLY A 276 -25.04 -6.75 -7.38
CA GLY A 276 -25.51 -7.57 -6.25
C GLY A 276 -24.52 -8.52 -5.59
N TYR A 277 -23.30 -8.69 -6.13
CA TYR A 277 -22.23 -9.51 -5.54
C TYR A 277 -22.71 -10.88 -5.01
N PRO A 278 -23.21 -11.79 -5.86
CA PRO A 278 -23.80 -13.04 -5.42
C PRO A 278 -22.82 -13.97 -4.69
N PHE A 279 -23.35 -14.84 -3.84
CA PHE A 279 -22.59 -15.90 -3.17
C PHE A 279 -22.18 -17.00 -4.16
N ALA A 280 -20.96 -17.50 -4.01
CA ALA A 280 -20.44 -18.72 -4.65
C ALA A 280 -20.00 -19.69 -3.55
N SER A 281 -20.44 -20.95 -3.54
CA SER A 281 -19.89 -21.95 -2.64
C SER A 281 -18.47 -22.36 -3.05
N THR A 282 -17.69 -22.94 -2.13
CA THR A 282 -16.39 -23.56 -2.48
C THR A 282 -16.51 -24.61 -3.59
N ALA A 283 -17.63 -25.33 -3.69
CA ALA A 283 -17.87 -26.27 -4.78
C ALA A 283 -17.95 -25.58 -6.16
N ALA A 284 -18.62 -24.42 -6.27
CA ALA A 284 -18.70 -23.66 -7.51
C ALA A 284 -17.35 -23.00 -7.88
N VAL A 285 -16.59 -22.54 -6.88
CA VAL A 285 -15.22 -22.03 -7.06
C VAL A 285 -14.28 -23.16 -7.54
N ALA A 286 -14.44 -24.39 -7.02
CA ALA A 286 -13.71 -25.55 -7.49
C ALA A 286 -14.05 -25.88 -8.96
N GLU A 287 -15.33 -26.01 -9.32
CA GLU A 287 -15.77 -26.31 -10.69
C GLU A 287 -15.24 -25.29 -11.72
N ALA A 288 -15.34 -23.99 -11.40
CA ALA A 288 -14.78 -22.91 -12.22
C ALA A 288 -13.24 -23.04 -12.37
N SER A 289 -12.53 -23.35 -11.29
CA SER A 289 -11.06 -23.51 -11.31
C SER A 289 -10.62 -24.78 -12.06
N GLN A 290 -11.37 -25.88 -11.95
CA GLN A 290 -11.16 -27.10 -12.71
C GLN A 290 -11.32 -26.86 -14.20
N ALA A 291 -12.35 -26.11 -14.60
CA ALA A 291 -12.57 -25.76 -16.01
C ALA A 291 -11.42 -24.89 -16.58
N PHE A 292 -10.88 -23.95 -15.80
CA PHE A 292 -9.67 -23.20 -16.19
C PHE A 292 -8.46 -24.12 -16.40
N LEU A 293 -8.16 -25.02 -15.45
CA LEU A 293 -7.06 -25.98 -15.58
C LEU A 293 -7.21 -26.85 -16.84
N ARG A 294 -8.44 -27.33 -17.09
CA ARG A 294 -8.78 -28.13 -18.27
C ARG A 294 -8.54 -27.37 -19.58
N GLY A 295 -9.06 -26.15 -19.68
CA GLY A 295 -8.86 -25.30 -20.85
C GLY A 295 -7.38 -25.01 -21.10
N TYR A 296 -6.62 -24.74 -20.04
CA TYR A 296 -5.18 -24.55 -20.16
C TYR A 296 -4.49 -25.82 -20.68
N TRP A 297 -4.73 -27.01 -20.11
CA TRP A 297 -4.02 -28.21 -20.57
C TRP A 297 -4.42 -28.70 -21.96
N GLU A 298 -5.65 -28.42 -22.41
CA GLU A 298 -6.10 -28.80 -23.77
C GLU A 298 -5.49 -27.87 -24.84
N CYS A 299 -5.06 -26.66 -24.49
CA CYS A 299 -4.53 -25.66 -25.42
C CYS A 299 -3.05 -25.29 -25.22
N ALA A 300 -2.42 -25.68 -24.11
CA ALA A 300 -1.03 -25.33 -23.80
C ALA A 300 0.00 -26.23 -24.51
N PRO A 301 1.13 -25.68 -25.00
CA PRO A 301 2.21 -26.49 -25.55
C PRO A 301 2.86 -27.36 -24.47
N ALA A 302 3.30 -28.56 -24.83
CA ALA A 302 3.71 -29.61 -23.88
C ALA A 302 4.89 -29.25 -22.96
N PHE A 303 5.67 -28.20 -23.26
CA PHE A 303 6.74 -27.72 -22.37
C PHE A 303 6.24 -26.80 -21.24
N ALA A 304 5.09 -26.16 -21.41
CA ALA A 304 4.61 -25.11 -20.53
C ALA A 304 4.16 -25.66 -19.16
N ARG A 305 4.38 -24.85 -18.12
CA ARG A 305 4.11 -25.14 -16.71
C ARG A 305 3.36 -23.98 -16.06
N LEU A 306 2.31 -24.28 -15.30
CA LEU A 306 1.48 -23.29 -14.63
C LEU A 306 1.19 -23.68 -13.19
N SER A 307 1.30 -22.72 -12.29
CA SER A 307 0.79 -22.78 -10.92
C SER A 307 -0.50 -21.97 -10.86
N LEU A 308 -1.61 -22.57 -10.44
CA LEU A 308 -2.90 -21.89 -10.29
C LEU A 308 -3.20 -21.66 -8.80
N ALA A 309 -3.29 -20.41 -8.39
CA ALA A 309 -3.73 -20.00 -7.06
C ALA A 309 -5.21 -19.64 -7.07
N ILE A 310 -6.02 -20.35 -6.28
CA ILE A 310 -7.47 -20.16 -6.18
C ILE A 310 -7.75 -19.25 -4.97
N GLY A 311 -7.90 -17.96 -5.24
CA GLY A 311 -7.85 -16.88 -4.27
C GLY A 311 -9.19 -16.49 -3.64
N THR A 312 -9.17 -16.25 -2.33
CA THR A 312 -10.11 -15.37 -1.61
C THR A 312 -9.32 -14.13 -1.13
N ASN A 313 -9.93 -13.23 -0.36
CA ASN A 313 -9.22 -12.22 0.42
C ASN A 313 -9.47 -12.37 1.94
N ASN A 314 -8.95 -11.44 2.76
CA ASN A 314 -9.22 -11.38 4.20
C ASN A 314 -10.33 -10.38 4.61
N TYR A 315 -11.03 -9.75 3.67
CA TYR A 315 -11.99 -8.67 3.97
C TYR A 315 -13.30 -9.18 4.57
N ARG A 316 -13.46 -9.04 5.90
CA ARG A 316 -14.75 -9.18 6.62
C ARG A 316 -15.52 -10.48 6.28
N GLY A 317 -16.84 -10.43 6.18
CA GLY A 317 -17.68 -11.58 5.84
C GLY A 317 -17.54 -12.75 6.81
N ALA A 318 -17.13 -13.91 6.32
CA ALA A 318 -16.83 -15.08 7.16
C ALA A 318 -15.59 -14.89 8.06
N THR A 319 -14.75 -13.88 7.80
CA THR A 319 -13.57 -13.56 8.63
C THR A 319 -13.85 -12.48 9.68
N LEU A 320 -15.07 -12.41 10.21
CA LEU A 320 -15.48 -11.48 11.28
C LEU A 320 -15.37 -12.05 12.71
N GLN A 321 -15.32 -13.38 12.88
CA GLN A 321 -15.10 -14.04 14.17
C GLN A 321 -14.07 -15.18 13.99
N ALA A 322 -13.31 -15.53 15.03
CA ALA A 322 -12.15 -16.40 14.87
C ALA A 322 -12.51 -17.85 14.48
N ASP A 323 -13.64 -18.34 14.98
CA ASP A 323 -14.22 -19.65 14.65
C ASP A 323 -14.67 -19.75 13.19
N THR A 324 -15.38 -18.73 12.70
CA THR A 324 -15.86 -18.63 11.31
C THR A 324 -14.71 -18.36 10.34
N SER A 325 -13.69 -17.60 10.76
CA SER A 325 -12.44 -17.40 10.01
C SER A 325 -11.73 -18.74 9.81
N PHE A 326 -11.55 -19.51 10.90
CA PHE A 326 -10.92 -20.83 10.88
C PHE A 326 -11.72 -21.83 10.04
N ALA A 327 -13.04 -21.90 10.23
CA ALA A 327 -13.89 -22.83 9.49
C ALA A 327 -13.96 -22.50 7.98
N HIS A 328 -13.93 -21.21 7.61
CA HIS A 328 -13.79 -20.79 6.21
C HIS A 328 -12.43 -21.22 5.63
N GLY A 329 -11.33 -20.93 6.34
CA GLY A 329 -9.99 -21.36 5.92
C GLY A 329 -9.90 -22.87 5.74
N GLN A 330 -10.48 -23.64 6.66
CA GLN A 330 -10.55 -25.11 6.58
C GLN A 330 -11.35 -25.58 5.35
N ALA A 331 -12.52 -24.98 5.08
CA ALA A 331 -13.30 -25.29 3.88
C ALA A 331 -12.55 -24.91 2.58
N TRP A 332 -11.78 -23.83 2.59
CA TRP A 332 -10.91 -23.44 1.47
C TRP A 332 -9.77 -24.45 1.26
N GLY A 333 -9.11 -24.91 2.33
CA GLY A 333 -8.07 -25.93 2.25
C GLY A 333 -8.57 -27.28 1.72
N GLN A 334 -9.77 -27.69 2.14
CA GLN A 334 -10.45 -28.89 1.62
C GLN A 334 -10.75 -28.76 0.12
N MET A 335 -11.22 -27.59 -0.33
CA MET A 335 -11.46 -27.29 -1.75
C MET A 335 -10.18 -27.41 -2.59
N ILE A 336 -9.04 -26.89 -2.11
CA ILE A 336 -7.74 -27.03 -2.80
C ILE A 336 -7.30 -28.50 -2.88
N GLN A 337 -7.51 -29.28 -1.83
CA GLN A 337 -7.21 -30.72 -1.84
C GLN A 337 -8.07 -31.45 -2.89
N GLN A 338 -9.36 -31.12 -3.00
CA GLN A 338 -10.28 -31.69 -3.99
C GLN A 338 -9.91 -31.33 -5.43
N VAL A 339 -9.62 -30.06 -5.73
CA VAL A 339 -9.18 -29.63 -7.07
C VAL A 339 -7.82 -30.25 -7.43
N HIS A 340 -6.91 -30.40 -6.47
CA HIS A 340 -5.64 -31.10 -6.71
C HIS A 340 -5.83 -32.59 -6.99
N ALA A 341 -6.66 -33.30 -6.21
CA ALA A 341 -6.94 -34.72 -6.43
C ALA A 341 -7.58 -34.95 -7.82
N TRP A 342 -8.59 -34.14 -8.17
CA TRP A 342 -9.19 -34.13 -9.49
C TRP A 342 -8.16 -33.93 -10.60
N LEU A 343 -7.20 -32.99 -10.43
CA LEU A 343 -6.13 -32.75 -11.41
C LEU A 343 -5.22 -33.99 -11.58
N GLN A 344 -4.94 -34.75 -10.52
CA GLN A 344 -4.13 -35.98 -10.65
C GLN A 344 -4.91 -37.13 -11.31
N GLU A 345 -6.23 -37.16 -11.15
CA GLU A 345 -7.11 -38.22 -11.69
C GLU A 345 -7.52 -37.97 -13.15
N HIS A 346 -7.81 -36.72 -13.52
CA HIS A 346 -8.44 -36.36 -14.80
C HIS A 346 -7.49 -35.80 -15.86
N ALA A 347 -6.28 -35.37 -15.48
CA ALA A 347 -5.34 -34.80 -16.44
C ALA A 347 -4.58 -35.89 -17.22
N PRO A 348 -4.30 -35.70 -18.52
CA PRO A 348 -3.48 -36.62 -19.29
C PRO A 348 -2.08 -36.85 -18.68
N ALA A 349 -1.48 -38.01 -18.99
CA ALA A 349 -0.13 -38.36 -18.52
C ALA A 349 0.89 -37.24 -18.82
N GLY A 350 1.69 -36.87 -17.81
CA GLY A 350 2.65 -35.77 -17.90
C GLY A 350 2.05 -34.35 -17.92
N VAL A 351 0.72 -34.16 -17.82
CA VAL A 351 0.10 -32.84 -17.54
C VAL A 351 0.12 -32.56 -16.03
N ALA A 352 -0.23 -33.55 -15.22
CA ALA A 352 -0.26 -33.48 -13.76
C ALA A 352 1.09 -33.11 -13.11
N GLU A 353 2.20 -33.29 -13.83
CA GLU A 353 3.58 -32.92 -13.44
C GLU A 353 3.96 -31.48 -13.81
N ARG A 354 3.18 -30.85 -14.71
CA ARG A 354 3.42 -29.49 -15.23
C ARG A 354 2.43 -28.46 -14.68
N LEU A 355 1.31 -28.92 -14.12
CA LEU A 355 0.32 -28.08 -13.46
C LEU A 355 0.33 -28.28 -11.95
N ALA A 356 0.32 -27.18 -11.20
CA ALA A 356 0.19 -27.19 -9.75
C ALA A 356 -1.00 -26.33 -9.32
N VAL A 357 -1.68 -26.74 -8.24
CA VAL A 357 -2.82 -26.00 -7.65
C VAL A 357 -2.45 -25.57 -6.25
N PHE A 358 -2.81 -24.35 -5.88
CA PHE A 358 -2.57 -23.75 -4.58
C PHE A 358 -3.83 -23.02 -4.11
N GLY A 359 -3.97 -22.85 -2.80
CA GLY A 359 -4.86 -21.81 -2.30
C GLY A 359 -4.34 -20.43 -2.70
N GLY A 360 -5.18 -19.41 -2.56
CA GLY A 360 -4.75 -18.03 -2.55
C GLY A 360 -5.47 -17.27 -1.45
N ASN A 361 -4.79 -16.31 -0.85
CA ASN A 361 -5.43 -15.28 -0.03
C ASN A 361 -4.79 -13.93 -0.31
N ASP A 362 -5.62 -12.94 -0.60
CA ASP A 362 -5.28 -11.52 -0.64
C ASP A 362 -5.40 -10.95 0.78
N ILE A 363 -4.27 -10.93 1.49
CA ILE A 363 -4.17 -10.48 2.88
C ILE A 363 -3.70 -9.03 2.91
N GLU A 364 -4.64 -8.08 2.90
CA GLU A 364 -4.38 -6.68 3.22
C GLU A 364 -4.49 -6.44 4.74
N MET A 365 -3.45 -5.89 5.38
CA MET A 365 -3.51 -5.61 6.83
C MET A 365 -4.58 -4.57 7.17
N SER A 366 -4.83 -3.61 6.28
CA SER A 366 -5.86 -2.58 6.45
C SER A 366 -7.30 -3.14 6.43
N TRP A 367 -7.52 -4.35 5.90
CA TRP A 367 -8.85 -4.94 5.75
C TRP A 367 -9.31 -5.78 6.95
N ASN A 368 -8.39 -6.42 7.68
CA ASN A 368 -8.73 -7.29 8.81
C ASN A 368 -7.58 -7.42 9.82
N THR A 369 -7.90 -7.81 11.05
CA THR A 369 -6.97 -7.96 12.19
C THR A 369 -6.02 -9.17 12.03
N PRO A 370 -4.86 -9.16 12.73
CA PRO A 370 -3.96 -10.32 12.72
C PRO A 370 -4.59 -11.56 13.36
N ALA A 371 -5.46 -11.40 14.36
CA ALA A 371 -6.10 -12.53 15.05
C ALA A 371 -7.05 -13.31 14.13
N LEU A 372 -7.93 -12.60 13.41
CA LEU A 372 -8.91 -13.21 12.50
C LEU A 372 -8.23 -13.80 11.26
N THR A 373 -7.25 -13.10 10.70
CA THR A 373 -6.50 -13.60 9.53
C THR A 373 -5.66 -14.83 9.87
N LYS A 374 -4.98 -14.86 11.03
CA LYS A 374 -4.24 -16.05 11.45
C LYS A 374 -5.15 -17.23 11.81
N ALA A 375 -6.38 -16.98 12.26
CA ALA A 375 -7.37 -18.03 12.42
C ALA A 375 -7.73 -18.68 11.07
N TRP A 376 -7.91 -17.89 10.00
CA TRP A 376 -8.09 -18.41 8.63
C TRP A 376 -6.90 -19.24 8.16
N VAL A 377 -5.66 -18.74 8.33
CA VAL A 377 -4.42 -19.46 7.96
C VAL A 377 -4.29 -20.80 8.70
N ASN A 378 -4.55 -20.83 10.00
CA ASN A 378 -4.55 -22.05 10.80
C ASN A 378 -5.67 -23.03 10.35
N GLY A 379 -6.83 -22.50 9.96
CA GLY A 379 -7.92 -23.27 9.38
C GLY A 379 -7.50 -23.97 8.09
N TYR A 380 -6.94 -23.21 7.16
CA TYR A 380 -6.44 -23.71 5.88
C TYR A 380 -5.35 -24.78 6.07
N ALA A 381 -4.36 -24.52 6.92
CA ALA A 381 -3.30 -25.47 7.27
C ALA A 381 -3.81 -26.74 8.00
N SER A 382 -4.99 -26.70 8.63
CA SER A 382 -5.61 -27.90 9.24
C SER A 382 -6.22 -28.86 8.20
N ALA A 383 -6.50 -28.37 6.99
CA ALA A 383 -7.17 -29.12 5.93
C ALA A 383 -6.22 -29.61 4.83
N THR A 384 -5.11 -28.92 4.56
CA THR A 384 -4.21 -29.27 3.46
C THR A 384 -2.75 -28.94 3.78
N ALA A 385 -1.85 -29.81 3.31
CA ALA A 385 -0.41 -29.59 3.34
C ALA A 385 0.11 -28.82 2.10
N ARG A 386 -0.76 -28.49 1.13
CA ARG A 386 -0.40 -27.62 0.00
C ARG A 386 -0.47 -26.16 0.45
N PRO A 387 0.56 -25.33 0.22
CA PRO A 387 0.52 -23.94 0.63
C PRO A 387 -0.59 -23.15 -0.09
N PHE A 388 -0.97 -22.02 0.50
CA PHE A 388 -1.67 -20.96 -0.23
C PHE A 388 -0.65 -19.90 -0.69
N VAL A 389 -0.97 -19.20 -1.77
CA VAL A 389 -0.24 -18.02 -2.21
C VAL A 389 -0.81 -16.81 -1.46
N ASN A 390 -0.01 -16.12 -0.66
CA ASN A 390 -0.41 -14.82 -0.16
C ASN A 390 -0.10 -13.78 -1.23
N PHE A 391 -1.12 -13.19 -1.85
CA PHE A 391 -0.97 -12.22 -2.93
C PHE A 391 -1.43 -10.81 -2.57
N GLY A 392 -1.57 -10.51 -1.28
CA GLY A 392 -1.95 -9.18 -0.76
C GLY A 392 -0.76 -8.27 -0.43
N THR A 393 -1.05 -7.21 0.32
CA THR A 393 -0.15 -6.09 0.61
C THR A 393 0.77 -6.32 1.83
N CYS A 394 1.56 -5.29 2.14
CA CYS A 394 2.28 -5.12 3.41
C CYS A 394 1.94 -3.74 3.99
N ASP A 395 0.65 -3.43 4.19
CA ASP A 395 0.23 -2.08 4.57
C ASP A 395 0.88 -1.62 5.87
N GLY A 396 1.47 -0.42 5.87
CA GLY A 396 2.18 0.13 7.02
C GLY A 396 3.47 -0.60 7.41
N CYS A 397 3.90 -1.63 6.67
CA CYS A 397 5.15 -2.33 6.96
C CYS A 397 6.37 -1.38 6.92
N PRO A 398 7.43 -1.68 7.71
CA PRO A 398 8.68 -0.92 7.70
C PRO A 398 9.22 -0.66 6.30
N THR A 399 9.63 0.59 6.05
CA THR A 399 10.34 1.02 4.85
C THR A 399 11.77 1.43 5.21
N SER A 400 12.59 1.71 4.20
CA SER A 400 13.95 2.25 4.36
C SER A 400 13.97 3.75 4.66
N GLY A 401 12.88 4.46 4.37
CA GLY A 401 12.60 5.77 4.97
C GLY A 401 12.14 5.64 6.43
N ASN A 402 11.26 4.68 6.74
CA ASN A 402 10.70 4.48 8.07
C ASN A 402 10.89 3.05 8.62
N PRO A 403 12.07 2.73 9.19
CA PRO A 403 12.36 1.40 9.77
C PRO A 403 11.53 1.03 11.00
N ALA A 404 10.92 2.03 11.66
CA ALA A 404 10.13 1.86 12.89
C ALA A 404 8.61 1.75 12.63
N GLN A 405 8.18 1.86 11.36
CA GLN A 405 6.77 1.78 10.98
C GLN A 405 6.17 0.43 11.41
N SER A 406 5.01 0.47 12.05
CA SER A 406 4.27 -0.75 12.38
C SER A 406 3.19 -1.00 11.33
N PRO A 407 3.03 -2.26 10.87
CA PRO A 407 1.95 -2.62 9.95
C PRO A 407 0.57 -2.14 10.41
N ASN A 408 -0.30 -1.79 9.45
CA ASN A 408 -1.59 -1.18 9.72
C ASN A 408 -2.49 -2.05 10.62
N ASN A 409 -3.55 -1.45 11.19
CA ASN A 409 -4.64 -2.18 11.86
C ASN A 409 -4.19 -3.06 13.04
N GLY A 410 -3.14 -2.64 13.76
CA GLY A 410 -2.62 -3.35 14.94
C GLY A 410 -1.84 -4.64 14.64
N TRP A 411 -1.42 -4.85 13.40
CA TRP A 411 -0.50 -5.94 13.04
C TRP A 411 0.93 -5.63 13.48
N THR A 412 1.66 -6.64 13.94
CA THR A 412 3.12 -6.55 14.08
C THR A 412 3.83 -7.12 12.85
N VAL A 413 5.11 -6.77 12.67
CA VAL A 413 5.99 -7.37 11.66
C VAL A 413 6.06 -8.91 11.80
N ASP A 414 5.93 -9.43 13.03
CA ASP A 414 5.86 -10.87 13.26
C ASP A 414 4.52 -11.47 12.81
N ASP A 415 3.39 -10.78 12.97
CA ASP A 415 2.10 -11.24 12.45
C ASP A 415 2.11 -11.34 10.93
N VAL A 416 2.70 -10.35 10.25
CA VAL A 416 2.88 -10.35 8.79
C VAL A 416 3.77 -11.52 8.37
N TRP A 417 4.88 -11.79 9.07
CA TRP A 417 5.68 -12.98 8.82
C TRP A 417 4.91 -14.29 9.10
N GLN A 418 4.11 -14.35 10.17
CA GLN A 418 3.35 -15.55 10.54
C GLN A 418 2.35 -16.00 9.47
N VAL A 419 1.78 -15.07 8.69
CA VAL A 419 0.89 -15.38 7.55
C VAL A 419 1.61 -15.56 6.20
N ASN A 420 2.91 -15.29 6.14
CA ASN A 420 3.76 -15.39 4.94
C ASN A 420 4.80 -16.51 4.99
N ARG A 421 4.94 -17.21 6.12
CA ARG A 421 6.02 -18.18 6.33
C ARG A 421 5.78 -19.56 5.66
N PRO A 422 6.85 -20.24 5.22
CA PRO A 422 6.78 -21.65 4.88
C PRO A 422 6.47 -22.53 6.12
N PRO A 423 5.95 -23.75 5.93
CA PRO A 423 5.54 -24.36 4.65
C PRO A 423 4.13 -23.96 4.19
N TYR A 424 3.42 -23.09 4.93
CA TYR A 424 1.98 -22.86 4.75
C TYR A 424 1.64 -21.81 3.70
N ALA A 425 2.51 -20.81 3.51
CA ALA A 425 2.31 -19.71 2.59
C ALA A 425 3.46 -19.59 1.59
N ILE A 426 3.15 -19.11 0.38
CA ILE A 426 4.08 -18.61 -0.62
C ILE A 426 3.80 -17.11 -0.80
N PRO A 427 4.71 -16.21 -0.38
CA PRO A 427 4.56 -14.77 -0.62
C PRO A 427 4.63 -14.44 -2.11
N PHE A 428 3.66 -13.68 -2.60
CA PHE A 428 3.54 -13.24 -4.00
C PHE A 428 3.05 -11.78 -4.03
N PRO A 429 3.87 -10.86 -3.50
CA PRO A 429 3.44 -9.54 -3.04
C PRO A 429 2.81 -8.65 -4.11
N GLU A 430 1.84 -7.83 -3.74
CA GLU A 430 1.41 -6.70 -4.56
C GLU A 430 2.52 -5.64 -4.65
N ILE A 431 3.08 -5.43 -5.84
CA ILE A 431 4.09 -4.38 -6.11
C ILE A 431 3.50 -3.35 -7.08
N TYR A 432 2.42 -2.71 -6.66
CA TYR A 432 1.64 -1.80 -7.50
C TYR A 432 2.23 -0.40 -7.60
N LEU A 433 2.74 0.14 -6.49
CA LEU A 433 3.17 1.54 -6.44
C LEU A 433 4.47 1.77 -7.23
N ARG A 434 4.39 2.65 -8.24
CA ARG A 434 5.55 3.14 -9.02
C ARG A 434 6.59 3.90 -8.17
N SER A 435 6.28 4.16 -6.90
CA SER A 435 7.21 4.69 -5.91
C SER A 435 8.26 3.67 -5.44
N GLY A 436 8.06 2.37 -5.68
CA GLY A 436 8.91 1.31 -5.14
C GLY A 436 8.67 0.99 -3.65
N ILE A 437 7.76 1.70 -2.98
CA ILE A 437 7.48 1.51 -1.54
C ILE A 437 7.06 0.06 -1.25
N ASN A 438 6.20 -0.55 -2.06
CA ASN A 438 5.82 -1.95 -1.84
C ASN A 438 7.03 -2.90 -1.93
N ALA A 439 7.95 -2.67 -2.86
CA ALA A 439 9.16 -3.48 -3.01
C ALA A 439 10.10 -3.36 -1.80
N ASP A 440 10.29 -2.15 -1.29
CA ASP A 440 11.08 -1.87 -0.08
C ASP A 440 10.44 -2.48 1.19
N GLN A 441 9.11 -2.40 1.33
CA GLN A 441 8.37 -3.06 2.43
C GLN A 441 8.57 -4.58 2.43
N TRP A 442 8.46 -5.22 1.25
CA TRP A 442 8.63 -6.67 1.14
C TRP A 442 10.09 -7.13 1.22
N TYR A 443 11.03 -6.31 0.76
CA TYR A 443 12.46 -6.46 1.10
C TYR A 443 12.66 -6.47 2.62
N ARG A 444 12.12 -5.48 3.34
CA ARG A 444 12.25 -5.42 4.80
C ARG A 444 11.55 -6.55 5.54
N MET A 445 10.44 -7.07 5.01
CA MET A 445 9.82 -8.28 5.56
C MET A 445 10.71 -9.53 5.36
N SER A 446 11.38 -9.64 4.22
CA SER A 446 12.34 -10.72 3.97
C SER A 446 13.63 -10.56 4.82
N LEU A 447 14.11 -9.34 5.03
CA LEU A 447 15.24 -9.03 5.91
C LEU A 447 14.90 -9.29 7.39
N TYR A 448 13.69 -8.93 7.84
CA TYR A 448 13.19 -9.28 9.16
C TYR A 448 13.21 -10.79 9.37
N ALA A 449 12.74 -11.57 8.38
CA ALA A 449 12.79 -13.03 8.44
C ALA A 449 14.23 -13.56 8.52
N ALA A 450 15.14 -13.06 7.67
CA ALA A 450 16.55 -13.46 7.70
C ALA A 450 17.21 -13.20 9.07
N LEU A 451 16.94 -12.05 9.68
CA LEU A 451 17.52 -11.64 10.97
C LEU A 451 16.89 -12.32 12.19
N ASN A 452 15.57 -12.52 12.19
CA ASN A 452 14.81 -12.91 13.40
C ASN A 452 14.29 -14.36 13.35
N LYS A 453 14.29 -15.00 12.17
CA LYS A 453 13.70 -16.32 11.91
C LYS A 453 14.71 -17.30 11.29
N GLY A 454 15.94 -16.85 11.01
CA GLY A 454 17.04 -17.67 10.50
C GLY A 454 17.03 -17.92 8.99
N ALA A 455 16.01 -17.45 8.27
CA ALA A 455 15.91 -17.58 6.82
C ALA A 455 15.08 -16.42 6.24
N LYS A 456 15.48 -15.92 5.07
CA LYS A 456 14.73 -14.90 4.30
C LYS A 456 13.37 -15.45 3.86
N LEU A 457 12.43 -14.58 3.49
CA LEU A 457 11.24 -15.01 2.75
C LEU A 457 11.62 -15.24 1.29
N ASP A 458 11.35 -16.45 0.77
CA ASP A 458 11.45 -16.78 -0.64
C ASP A 458 10.14 -16.46 -1.36
N PHE A 459 10.19 -15.56 -2.35
CA PHE A 459 9.01 -15.11 -3.09
C PHE A 459 8.66 -16.05 -4.25
N GLY A 460 7.37 -16.33 -4.45
CA GLY A 460 6.86 -17.12 -5.57
C GLY A 460 6.78 -16.35 -6.91
N GLY A 461 7.19 -15.09 -6.92
CA GLY A 461 6.91 -14.07 -7.92
C GLY A 461 6.31 -12.84 -7.23
N LEU A 462 5.50 -12.06 -7.94
CA LEU A 462 4.79 -10.88 -7.42
C LEU A 462 3.59 -10.53 -8.31
N LEU A 463 2.65 -9.74 -7.78
CA LEU A 463 1.47 -9.26 -8.49
C LEU A 463 1.63 -7.78 -8.90
N THR A 464 1.36 -7.47 -10.16
CA THR A 464 1.08 -6.11 -10.66
C THR A 464 -0.38 -5.98 -11.10
N GLN A 465 -0.90 -4.75 -11.23
CA GLN A 465 -2.28 -4.48 -11.65
C GLN A 465 -2.38 -3.61 -12.92
N TRP A 466 -1.33 -3.58 -13.74
CA TRP A 466 -1.26 -2.64 -14.87
C TRP A 466 -2.40 -2.85 -15.87
N GLN A 467 -2.72 -4.11 -16.21
CA GLN A 467 -3.85 -4.45 -17.08
C GLN A 467 -5.19 -4.10 -16.43
N ALA A 468 -5.39 -4.36 -15.12
CA ALA A 468 -6.56 -3.91 -14.39
C ALA A 468 -6.76 -2.39 -14.41
N CYS A 469 -5.67 -1.61 -14.47
CA CYS A 469 -5.73 -0.18 -14.72
C CYS A 469 -6.10 0.16 -16.17
N GLN A 470 -5.62 -0.59 -17.18
CA GLN A 470 -6.02 -0.39 -18.57
C GLN A 470 -7.51 -0.72 -18.80
N ASP A 471 -7.99 -1.83 -18.24
CA ASP A 471 -9.39 -2.28 -18.28
C ASP A 471 -10.35 -1.20 -17.78
N ARG A 472 -9.89 -0.44 -16.79
CA ARG A 472 -10.64 0.60 -16.09
C ARG A 472 -10.16 2.02 -16.45
N ARG A 473 -9.38 2.15 -17.53
CA ARG A 473 -8.77 3.38 -18.07
C ARG A 473 -7.77 4.11 -17.14
N SER A 474 -7.85 3.94 -15.82
CA SER A 474 -6.87 4.44 -14.85
C SER A 474 -6.97 3.78 -13.46
N CYS A 475 -5.86 3.85 -12.71
CA CYS A 475 -5.77 3.64 -11.25
C CYS A 475 -5.15 4.88 -10.56
N GLY A 476 -5.42 6.09 -11.04
CA GLY A 476 -4.77 7.32 -10.54
C GLY A 476 -3.35 7.56 -11.03
N GLY A 477 -2.76 6.64 -11.81
CA GLY A 477 -1.41 6.80 -12.35
C GLY A 477 -0.32 6.74 -11.27
N LEU A 478 -0.54 5.98 -10.20
CA LEU A 478 0.44 5.74 -9.13
C LEU A 478 0.63 4.25 -8.84
N THR A 479 -0.41 3.44 -9.02
CA THR A 479 -0.43 1.97 -8.84
C THR A 479 -0.29 1.17 -10.15
N ASP A 480 0.04 1.84 -11.25
CA ASP A 480 0.20 1.28 -12.59
C ASP A 480 1.64 0.80 -12.90
N ASN A 481 2.32 0.17 -11.94
CA ASN A 481 3.55 -0.58 -12.24
C ASN A 481 3.28 -1.64 -13.31
N THR A 482 3.93 -1.53 -14.47
CA THR A 482 4.02 -2.67 -15.40
C THR A 482 4.74 -3.85 -14.72
N PRO A 483 4.51 -5.10 -15.17
CA PRO A 483 5.16 -6.27 -14.57
C PRO A 483 6.69 -6.17 -14.56
N GLN A 484 7.29 -5.58 -15.60
CA GLN A 484 8.73 -5.31 -15.67
C GLN A 484 9.19 -4.30 -14.62
N GLN A 485 8.40 -3.27 -14.31
CA GLN A 485 8.73 -2.27 -13.29
C GLN A 485 8.60 -2.84 -11.88
N GLY A 486 7.51 -3.56 -11.58
CA GLY A 486 7.33 -4.22 -10.28
C GLY A 486 8.41 -5.27 -10.00
N TRP A 487 8.75 -6.09 -11.03
CA TRP A 487 9.83 -7.06 -10.96
C TRP A 487 11.20 -6.41 -10.74
N GLN A 488 11.53 -5.35 -11.49
CA GLN A 488 12.80 -4.66 -11.29
C GLN A 488 12.91 -4.03 -9.89
N GLN A 489 11.85 -3.37 -9.41
CA GLN A 489 11.82 -2.74 -8.08
C GLN A 489 12.06 -3.75 -6.95
N LEU A 490 11.36 -4.90 -6.96
CA LEU A 490 11.54 -5.94 -5.95
C LEU A 490 12.90 -6.66 -6.12
N GLN A 491 13.36 -6.88 -7.35
CA GLN A 491 14.63 -7.54 -7.61
C GLN A 491 15.82 -6.71 -7.10
N ASP A 492 15.81 -5.39 -7.33
CA ASP A 492 16.86 -4.48 -6.86
C ASP A 492 16.81 -4.28 -5.34
N ALA A 493 15.62 -4.10 -4.77
CA ALA A 493 15.45 -3.96 -3.32
C ALA A 493 15.96 -5.19 -2.55
N LEU A 494 15.68 -6.40 -3.04
CA LEU A 494 16.17 -7.64 -2.42
C LEU A 494 17.67 -7.84 -2.61
N ASN A 495 18.24 -7.44 -3.74
CA ASN A 495 19.67 -7.58 -4.03
C ASN A 495 20.55 -6.51 -3.36
N ALA A 496 19.96 -5.43 -2.82
CA ALA A 496 20.68 -4.43 -2.04
C ALA A 496 21.29 -4.99 -0.73
N ASP A 497 20.80 -6.13 -0.24
CA ASP A 497 21.34 -6.83 0.93
C ASP A 497 21.59 -8.33 0.60
N PRO A 498 22.81 -8.86 0.78
CA PRO A 498 23.12 -10.27 0.51
C PRO A 498 22.35 -11.27 1.40
N ARG A 499 21.68 -10.81 2.47
CA ARG A 499 20.80 -11.63 3.32
C ARG A 499 19.43 -11.87 2.67
N THR A 500 18.99 -10.96 1.78
CA THR A 500 17.70 -11.06 1.06
C THR A 500 17.85 -11.40 -0.42
N ALA A 501 19.05 -11.21 -0.99
CA ALA A 501 19.32 -11.43 -2.42
C ALA A 501 18.84 -12.81 -2.91
N MET A 502 18.06 -12.81 -3.99
CA MET A 502 17.52 -14.02 -4.64
C MET A 502 17.14 -13.72 -6.09
N PRO A 503 17.19 -14.69 -7.02
CA PRO A 503 16.56 -14.54 -8.32
C PRO A 503 15.03 -14.58 -8.16
N LEU A 504 14.32 -13.53 -8.56
CA LEU A 504 12.86 -13.51 -8.50
C LEU A 504 12.23 -14.34 -9.63
N PRO A 505 11.21 -15.17 -9.33
CA PRO A 505 10.36 -15.77 -10.36
C PRO A 505 9.61 -14.70 -11.19
N PRO A 506 9.06 -15.07 -12.36
CA PRO A 506 8.25 -14.14 -13.16
C PRO A 506 7.02 -13.60 -12.39
N PRO A 507 6.60 -12.36 -12.65
CA PRO A 507 5.43 -11.74 -12.07
C PRO A 507 4.13 -12.26 -12.70
N SER A 508 3.00 -11.88 -12.10
CA SER A 508 1.69 -11.92 -12.75
C SER A 508 1.08 -10.52 -12.80
N ASP A 509 0.24 -10.25 -13.80
CA ASP A 509 -0.52 -9.00 -13.89
C ASP A 509 -2.02 -9.30 -13.78
N ILE A 510 -2.74 -8.60 -12.90
CA ILE A 510 -4.18 -8.84 -12.69
C ILE A 510 -5.06 -8.01 -13.63
N THR A 511 -6.13 -8.63 -14.15
CA THR A 511 -7.16 -8.00 -15.00
C THR A 511 -8.57 -8.21 -14.43
N TRP A 512 -9.51 -7.33 -14.81
CA TRP A 512 -10.95 -7.49 -14.56
C TRP A 512 -11.66 -8.28 -15.68
N GLN A 513 -10.97 -8.62 -16.77
CA GLN A 513 -11.57 -9.31 -17.92
C GLN A 513 -11.84 -10.80 -17.63
N ASN A 514 -13.14 -11.13 -17.47
CA ASN A 514 -13.66 -12.47 -17.18
C ASN A 514 -14.51 -13.06 -18.31
N ALA A 515 -15.06 -12.18 -19.13
CA ALA A 515 -15.98 -12.47 -20.20
C ALA A 515 -15.64 -11.52 -21.34
N VAL A 516 -16.09 -11.87 -22.54
CA VAL A 516 -16.04 -10.98 -23.70
C VAL A 516 -17.25 -9.99 -23.63
N SER A 517 -17.33 -9.15 -22.56
CA SER A 517 -18.34 -8.11 -22.17
C SER A 517 -19.68 -8.57 -21.50
N ALA A 518 -20.51 -7.76 -20.78
CA ALA A 518 -20.32 -6.57 -19.88
C ALA A 518 -21.64 -6.12 -19.12
N ASN A 519 -21.52 -5.15 -18.20
CA ASN A 519 -22.52 -4.15 -17.66
C ASN A 519 -23.57 -4.51 -16.53
N ALA A 520 -23.97 -3.48 -15.71
CA ALA A 520 -24.73 -3.56 -14.42
C ALA A 520 -25.35 -2.20 -13.86
N PRO A 521 -26.23 -2.19 -12.82
CA PRO A 521 -26.50 -1.05 -11.82
C PRO A 521 -27.01 -1.51 -10.38
N ALA A 522 -27.19 -0.82 -9.22
CA ALA A 522 -26.95 0.47 -8.48
C ALA A 522 -27.18 0.18 -6.91
N ALA A 523 -27.51 0.96 -5.83
CA ALA A 523 -27.82 2.37 -5.42
C ALA A 523 -27.90 2.54 -3.82
N SER A 524 -28.22 3.75 -3.27
CA SER A 524 -28.77 4.14 -1.91
C SER A 524 -27.86 4.62 -0.69
N PRO A 525 -28.28 5.58 0.23
CA PRO A 525 -27.42 6.74 0.70
C PRO A 525 -27.42 7.26 2.21
N LEU A 526 -26.56 8.27 2.59
CA LEU A 526 -26.53 9.30 3.75
C LEU A 526 -25.07 9.88 4.06
N ALA A 527 -24.62 10.92 4.86
CA ALA A 527 -25.09 12.12 5.66
C ALA A 527 -23.91 13.14 6.08
N SER A 528 -24.13 14.22 6.91
CA SER A 528 -23.46 15.59 6.92
C SER A 528 -22.39 16.10 8.00
N ALA A 529 -21.73 17.32 7.83
CA ALA A 529 -20.48 17.91 8.48
C ALA A 529 -20.24 19.51 8.60
N GLY A 530 -19.12 20.16 8.14
CA GLY A 530 -18.64 21.58 8.48
C GLY A 530 -17.46 22.29 7.69
N GLU A 531 -17.01 23.53 8.05
CA GLU A 531 -16.14 24.58 7.34
C GLU A 531 -14.59 24.38 7.13
N GLY A 532 -13.94 25.05 6.14
CA GLY A 532 -12.48 24.93 5.77
C GLY A 532 -11.92 25.79 4.58
N ARG A 533 -10.68 25.50 4.09
CA ARG A 533 -9.88 26.23 3.05
C ARG A 533 -9.39 25.34 1.87
N ILE A 534 -9.11 25.90 0.68
CA ILE A 534 -8.45 25.15 -0.43
C ILE A 534 -6.94 24.96 -0.16
N VAL A 535 -6.39 23.78 -0.48
CA VAL A 535 -4.94 23.48 -0.42
C VAL A 535 -4.45 22.78 -1.70
N ALA A 536 -3.32 23.25 -2.22
CA ALA A 536 -2.55 22.58 -3.28
C ALA A 536 -1.57 21.56 -2.69
N ASP A 537 -0.86 20.84 -3.54
CA ASP A 537 0.25 19.92 -3.22
C ASP A 537 -0.02 18.82 -2.14
N VAL A 538 -1.26 18.55 -1.71
CA VAL A 538 -1.60 17.38 -0.84
C VAL A 538 -1.95 16.15 -1.69
N LEU A 539 -1.54 14.95 -1.23
CA LEU A 539 -1.97 13.65 -1.76
C LEU A 539 -2.84 12.86 -0.74
N PRO A 540 -3.85 12.09 -1.19
CA PRO A 540 -4.64 11.23 -0.31
C PRO A 540 -3.89 9.93 0.02
N PRO A 541 -4.03 9.38 1.24
CA PRO A 541 -3.33 8.17 1.69
C PRO A 541 -3.96 6.87 1.17
N LEU A 542 -4.47 6.85 -0.06
CA LEU A 542 -5.11 5.69 -0.68
C LEU A 542 -4.59 5.48 -2.11
N SER A 543 -3.85 4.39 -2.28
CA SER A 543 -3.23 3.93 -3.53
C SER A 543 -4.22 3.56 -4.65
N ALA A 544 -5.50 3.35 -4.31
CA ALA A 544 -6.52 2.79 -5.20
C ALA A 544 -7.50 3.81 -5.83
N MET A 545 -7.24 5.13 -5.75
CA MET A 545 -8.17 6.16 -6.24
C MET A 545 -7.55 7.27 -7.11
N THR A 546 -8.30 7.70 -8.12
CA THR A 546 -7.89 8.60 -9.21
C THR A 546 -8.08 10.08 -8.87
N PHE A 547 -7.53 10.55 -7.76
CA PHE A 547 -7.60 11.97 -7.40
C PHE A 547 -6.66 12.83 -8.26
N LEU A 548 -7.00 14.11 -8.42
CA LEU A 548 -6.08 15.06 -9.01
C LEU A 548 -5.04 15.43 -7.94
N ALA A 549 -3.77 15.19 -8.26
CA ALA A 549 -2.69 15.78 -7.49
C ALA A 549 -2.87 17.31 -7.42
N GLU A 550 -2.47 17.87 -6.29
CA GLU A 550 -2.50 19.31 -6.03
C GLU A 550 -3.92 19.93 -5.97
N ASN A 551 -4.96 19.14 -5.64
CA ASN A 551 -6.32 19.69 -5.44
C ASN A 551 -7.11 19.03 -4.30
N ALA A 552 -7.09 19.70 -3.13
CA ALA A 552 -7.91 19.36 -1.99
C ALA A 552 -8.42 20.62 -1.26
N TRP A 553 -9.30 20.43 -0.29
CA TRP A 553 -9.77 21.44 0.65
C TRP A 553 -9.69 20.87 2.06
N GLU A 554 -9.11 21.61 3.00
CA GLU A 554 -8.69 21.16 4.32
C GLU A 554 -9.30 22.07 5.40
N ALA A 555 -9.76 21.45 6.47
CA ALA A 555 -10.49 22.02 7.58
C ALA A 555 -10.01 21.43 8.91
N PRO A 556 -10.27 22.09 10.06
CA PRO A 556 -10.10 21.45 11.37
C PRO A 556 -10.94 20.16 11.44
N GLY A 557 -10.28 19.00 11.46
CA GLY A 557 -10.94 17.69 11.58
C GLY A 557 -11.51 17.08 10.28
N ILE A 558 -11.31 17.67 9.09
CA ILE A 558 -11.82 17.12 7.82
C ILE A 558 -11.01 17.60 6.61
N ILE A 559 -10.82 16.75 5.60
CA ILE A 559 -10.17 17.10 4.32
C ILE A 559 -10.86 16.40 3.14
N VAL A 560 -11.06 17.16 2.06
CA VAL A 560 -11.81 16.79 0.86
C VAL A 560 -10.90 16.87 -0.35
N PHE A 561 -10.53 15.72 -0.93
CA PHE A 561 -9.79 15.64 -2.19
C PHE A 561 -10.76 15.65 -3.37
N ALA A 562 -10.38 16.27 -4.49
CA ALA A 562 -11.17 16.23 -5.72
C ALA A 562 -10.39 15.62 -6.91
N GLY A 563 -11.12 15.04 -7.85
CA GLY A 563 -10.56 14.43 -9.05
C GLY A 563 -11.57 13.49 -9.69
N ARG A 564 -11.21 12.23 -9.91
CA ARG A 564 -12.12 11.14 -10.27
C ARG A 564 -12.29 10.20 -9.07
N ALA A 565 -13.39 10.37 -8.35
CA ALA A 565 -13.66 9.62 -7.14
C ALA A 565 -14.37 8.30 -7.44
N ARG A 566 -13.65 7.18 -7.25
CA ARG A 566 -14.24 5.84 -7.27
C ARG A 566 -14.64 5.44 -5.85
N ASP A 567 -15.94 5.35 -5.58
CA ASP A 567 -16.40 4.66 -4.38
C ASP A 567 -15.90 3.19 -4.38
N PRO A 568 -15.14 2.76 -3.34
CA PRO A 568 -14.69 1.38 -3.21
C PRO A 568 -15.85 0.37 -3.20
N ALA A 569 -17.02 0.73 -2.67
CA ALA A 569 -18.19 -0.14 -2.62
C ALA A 569 -18.94 -0.25 -3.97
N ALA A 570 -18.94 0.79 -4.80
CA ALA A 570 -19.48 0.79 -6.16
C ALA A 570 -18.53 0.15 -7.20
N GLY A 571 -17.22 0.13 -6.92
CA GLY A 571 -16.21 -0.77 -7.52
C GLY A 571 -16.22 -1.01 -9.03
N GLY A 572 -16.60 -0.02 -9.85
CA GLY A 572 -16.37 0.00 -11.30
C GLY A 572 -17.58 -0.11 -12.24
N SER A 573 -18.81 0.20 -11.82
CA SER A 573 -19.96 0.38 -12.73
C SER A 573 -20.51 1.80 -12.83
N GLY A 574 -19.85 2.78 -12.21
CA GLY A 574 -19.97 4.19 -12.61
C GLY A 574 -19.00 4.47 -13.76
N GLU A 575 -19.32 5.44 -14.60
CA GLU A 575 -18.32 6.03 -15.50
C GLU A 575 -17.22 6.73 -14.67
N ASP A 576 -16.12 7.07 -15.33
CA ASP A 576 -14.98 7.79 -14.75
C ASP A 576 -15.32 9.29 -14.57
N THR A 577 -16.42 9.57 -13.86
CA THR A 577 -16.89 10.92 -13.58
C THR A 577 -16.01 11.61 -12.55
N GLY A 578 -16.08 12.94 -12.51
CA GLY A 578 -15.45 13.69 -11.44
C GLY A 578 -16.05 13.35 -10.08
N GLY A 579 -15.36 13.71 -9.00
CA GLY A 579 -15.93 13.61 -7.66
C GLY A 579 -14.93 13.91 -6.55
N VAL A 580 -15.32 13.57 -5.32
CA VAL A 580 -14.54 13.85 -4.11
C VAL A 580 -14.34 12.64 -3.17
N ALA A 581 -13.28 12.66 -2.37
CA ALA A 581 -13.15 11.83 -1.16
C ALA A 581 -12.99 12.70 0.08
N VAL A 582 -13.79 12.40 1.09
CA VAL A 582 -13.90 13.11 2.36
C VAL A 582 -13.30 12.24 3.47
N PHE A 583 -12.15 12.64 4.00
CA PHE A 583 -11.53 12.05 5.19
C PHE A 583 -11.86 12.92 6.40
N ARG A 584 -12.10 12.31 7.56
CA ARG A 584 -12.01 13.03 8.84
C ARG A 584 -10.55 13.02 9.30
N LEU A 585 -10.17 14.02 10.09
CA LEU A 585 -8.84 14.14 10.68
C LEU A 585 -8.93 14.07 12.21
N THR A 586 -7.89 13.56 12.87
CA THR A 586 -7.74 13.64 14.34
C THR A 586 -7.36 15.06 14.77
N GLU A 587 -7.37 15.36 16.08
CA GLU A 587 -6.81 16.63 16.61
C GLU A 587 -5.31 16.81 16.26
N ALA A 588 -4.60 15.72 15.94
CA ALA A 588 -3.22 15.73 15.46
C ALA A 588 -3.09 15.85 13.93
N GLY A 589 -4.19 15.87 13.19
CA GLY A 589 -4.20 15.95 11.72
C GLY A 589 -4.09 14.60 10.99
N GLU A 590 -4.20 13.47 11.69
CA GLU A 590 -4.08 12.13 11.09
C GLU A 590 -5.37 11.72 10.39
N TYR A 591 -5.27 11.01 9.27
CA TYR A 591 -6.41 10.51 8.51
C TYR A 591 -7.20 9.41 9.25
N VAL A 592 -8.49 9.64 9.47
CA VAL A 592 -9.43 8.65 10.00
C VAL A 592 -10.04 7.85 8.85
N PHE A 593 -9.85 6.53 8.89
CA PHE A 593 -10.32 5.60 7.85
C PHE A 593 -11.60 4.84 8.25
N PRO A 594 -12.43 4.39 7.28
CA PRO A 594 -12.35 4.71 5.85
C PRO A 594 -12.95 6.09 5.52
N PRO A 595 -12.50 6.77 4.45
CA PRO A 595 -13.13 7.99 3.96
C PRO A 595 -14.50 7.72 3.30
N ARG A 596 -15.33 8.76 3.19
CA ARG A 596 -16.55 8.76 2.36
C ARG A 596 -16.19 9.25 0.95
N VAL A 597 -16.59 8.51 -0.09
CA VAL A 597 -16.19 8.78 -1.48
C VAL A 597 -17.44 8.96 -2.35
N LEU A 598 -17.46 10.02 -3.16
CA LEU A 598 -18.68 10.55 -3.79
C LEU A 598 -18.40 11.00 -5.23
N ALA A 599 -19.00 10.30 -6.19
CA ALA A 599 -18.99 10.68 -7.61
C ALA A 599 -19.95 11.87 -7.86
N ALA A 600 -19.69 12.64 -8.92
CA ALA A 600 -20.51 13.76 -9.38
C ALA A 600 -21.93 13.32 -9.79
N PRO A 601 -22.94 14.21 -9.71
CA PRO A 601 -24.33 13.88 -10.03
C PRO A 601 -24.58 13.77 -11.54
N MET A 602 -23.58 14.13 -12.36
CA MET A 602 -23.62 14.13 -13.82
C MET A 602 -22.24 13.74 -14.41
N PRO A 603 -22.19 13.22 -15.65
CA PRO A 603 -20.93 12.92 -16.32
C PRO A 603 -20.03 14.15 -16.44
N THR A 604 -18.81 14.02 -15.93
CA THR A 604 -17.82 15.11 -15.77
C THR A 604 -16.41 14.58 -16.00
N GLY A 605 -15.48 15.47 -16.37
CA GLY A 605 -14.05 15.22 -16.27
C GLY A 605 -13.57 15.17 -14.81
N ALA A 606 -12.26 15.06 -14.61
CA ALA A 606 -11.68 15.10 -13.27
C ALA A 606 -11.91 16.49 -12.64
N LEU A 607 -12.67 16.55 -11.54
CA LEU A 607 -13.08 17.81 -10.93
C LEU A 607 -11.95 18.43 -10.10
N ARG A 608 -11.73 19.74 -10.29
CA ARG A 608 -10.91 20.59 -9.43
C ARG A 608 -11.79 21.51 -8.60
N ILE A 609 -11.56 21.59 -7.30
CA ILE A 609 -12.06 22.65 -6.43
C ILE A 609 -11.44 23.97 -6.91
N THR A 610 -12.29 24.93 -7.27
CA THR A 610 -11.91 26.25 -7.81
C THR A 610 -12.23 27.39 -6.85
N HIS A 611 -13.23 27.21 -5.98
CA HIS A 611 -13.63 28.19 -4.97
C HIS A 611 -14.21 27.49 -3.74
N ALA A 612 -14.22 28.13 -2.58
CA ALA A 612 -14.89 27.61 -1.38
C ALA A 612 -15.35 28.74 -0.45
N GLU A 613 -16.56 28.60 0.09
CA GLU A 613 -17.27 29.60 0.90
C GLU A 613 -18.27 28.89 1.83
N GLU A 614 -18.35 29.26 3.11
CA GLU A 614 -19.29 28.71 4.12
C GLU A 614 -19.41 27.17 4.17
N GLY A 615 -18.30 26.44 3.98
CA GLY A 615 -18.31 24.97 3.94
C GLY A 615 -18.84 24.35 2.63
N ARG A 616 -19.07 25.16 1.60
CA ARG A 616 -19.36 24.72 0.23
C ARG A 616 -18.15 24.88 -0.67
N LEU A 617 -17.93 23.90 -1.52
CA LEU A 617 -16.92 23.90 -2.57
C LEU A 617 -17.60 24.18 -3.90
N THR A 618 -17.00 25.03 -4.72
CA THR A 618 -17.28 25.05 -6.16
C THR A 618 -16.20 24.23 -6.85
N LEU A 619 -16.61 23.27 -7.69
CA LEU A 619 -15.74 22.39 -8.45
C LEU A 619 -16.00 22.55 -9.94
N SER A 620 -14.97 22.35 -10.77
CA SER A 620 -15.08 22.35 -12.22
C SER A 620 -14.09 21.40 -12.89
N ASP A 621 -14.48 20.84 -14.02
CA ASP A 621 -13.64 20.07 -14.94
C ASP A 621 -13.22 20.89 -16.18
N GLY A 622 -13.59 22.18 -16.22
CA GLY A 622 -13.39 23.10 -17.34
C GLY A 622 -14.58 23.23 -18.31
N ALA A 623 -15.58 22.36 -18.24
CA ALA A 623 -16.81 22.41 -19.05
C ALA A 623 -18.08 22.53 -18.19
N ASN A 624 -18.09 21.89 -17.03
CA ASN A 624 -19.14 21.88 -16.02
C ASN A 624 -18.68 22.66 -14.78
N ILE A 625 -19.62 23.24 -14.05
CA ILE A 625 -19.42 23.76 -12.71
C ILE A 625 -20.44 23.07 -11.80
N LEU A 626 -19.96 22.57 -10.66
CA LEU A 626 -20.75 21.87 -9.65
C LEU A 626 -20.48 22.47 -8.28
N ARG A 627 -21.44 22.42 -7.37
CA ARG A 627 -21.26 22.75 -5.96
C ARG A 627 -21.39 21.51 -5.10
N PHE A 628 -20.36 21.27 -4.30
CA PHE A 628 -20.33 20.22 -3.28
C PHE A 628 -20.41 20.86 -1.91
N ASP A 629 -21.46 20.56 -1.16
CA ASP A 629 -21.62 21.06 0.19
C ASP A 629 -20.90 20.08 1.14
N VAL A 630 -19.80 20.52 1.75
CA VAL A 630 -19.03 19.67 2.68
C VAL A 630 -19.83 19.41 3.96
N VAL A 631 -20.76 20.30 4.31
CA VAL A 631 -21.78 19.98 5.31
C VAL A 631 -22.61 18.83 4.78
N ALA A 632 -23.37 18.92 3.68
CA ALA A 632 -24.14 17.76 3.19
C ALA A 632 -23.28 16.47 2.99
N ALA A 633 -22.00 16.68 2.67
CA ALA A 633 -21.14 15.74 1.97
C ALA A 633 -21.93 15.15 0.78
N ASP A 634 -22.45 16.05 -0.05
CA ASP A 634 -23.28 15.77 -1.21
C ASP A 634 -23.24 16.99 -2.17
N TRP A 635 -23.78 16.81 -3.37
CA TRP A 635 -23.85 17.87 -4.38
C TRP A 635 -25.14 18.69 -4.21
N VAL A 636 -25.03 20.00 -4.39
CA VAL A 636 -26.13 20.95 -4.13
C VAL A 636 -26.48 21.86 -5.32
N GLU A 637 -25.61 21.93 -6.33
CA GLU A 637 -25.86 22.61 -7.61
C GLU A 637 -25.00 21.98 -8.72
#